data_AF-F0XU60-F1
#
_entry.id   AF-F0XU60-F1
#
_cell.length_a   1.000
_cell.length_b   1.000
_cell.length_c   1.000
_cell.angle_alpha   90.00
_cell.angle_beta   90.00
_cell.angle_gamma   90.00
#
_symmetry.space_group_name_H-M   'P 1'
#
loop_
_entity.id
_entity.type
_entity.pdbx_description
1 polymer ?
#
loop_
_entity_poly.entity_id
_entity_poly.type
_entity_poly.pdbx_seq_one_letter_code
_entity_poly.pdbx_strand_id
1 'polypeptide(L)'
;MDFILRALALKEAYYPSEGSRNQIGTIAKSEDPQSSLAIILELVQDWSTNSHRFVLELLHNADENTYDDADPTLTMTHTADGHFRLHCNERGFSAKDVDAVCDNNSSAKAALRTATGEKGVGFKAVFRVAHTVWVVSDPYRFKIRRSSLKPEVSLAPFPDGSNTEDGGTYMYLEIIPERKHDVRTALAHFEPANLIFLKKLKHINTTVDGVRKTLFLRSEDFVGNHVSHIRIIRNRATLLCYKQFCFHVNLSVARSSHQDETDSIIKLAFPVSEDFQEVVCRDEKAEDIHGDSEWNRQLRELISDKFVEAIELLNKEDSQLCYSWPLLLYWASSSGHFFQSIMYEILDKLRPCLVLRTDVGRLVCPEDETLVRFPAKWRFGPNRELPVPSIVARSTYLSHEYDDRCSELIGLIGVQEIEPIRFWGDLRTFTRSAEFALQDEDWHIHLADLLNNDSELCLYSKSLDIIPVEGGVAPWISSLSGRNNIFFATERDGSTSLLPQGVGLLMIPEAATRDERRKRLFETYGAKYVSEETRMIAETIKEKHASANLKRANFSQWTTKDLVSHLSFLFRNRTRVSIPKDVWVATNETPQLASETFARPLEMGGYRLSVSALHSSYKTEFPDKEGDDFLDWMEKVFNMPKSARLAVSDGICLSLSPEMAYVAQKCNSSEFLNLLRQHWGKYSDVLTPDKPGFQKKLWDEIVNTKIRCQDSQYRPLKETLLPSTGLYNLTDVVVFPFLPIQISSRHDWDFLPILGVKSRAAVGDWLRCLSSLKDTSSTDDVRMHKRIGSVYTELLFYCQRTEDRSKAQDDVKYATAFPLFKHVQSLNDLPTDFLNRARFQAEELIFLPASFGRTATWVRADQCIWYGTRDFRPRYVFQLADYYHTSYYRFFVQVLGIDEHWNLSRLRYEAEHLAGVDMASFATEDSLSYIASLLAEMDIRIRDLDKQGLDKDEYLEPLKRIPMLPIRPANSTRCFTKLATAAGVDEWFIADRDILHNAFLTSVPLLAPALRHTVNLDALLSALGLEKRRLSRTSLTISRTDPKETGKKEKESKKDKEGNKKDSKESTKYTAWWRERAVYIDR
;
A
#
# COMPACT_ATOMS: atom_id res chain seq x y z
N MET A 1 112.30 56.16 -44.93
CA MET A 1 112.11 54.83 -45.54
C MET A 1 110.90 54.12 -44.92
N ASP A 2 110.86 53.89 -43.61
CA ASP A 2 109.75 53.19 -42.95
C ASP A 2 108.39 53.94 -43.01
N PHE A 3 108.41 55.29 -42.96
CA PHE A 3 107.22 56.12 -43.16
C PHE A 3 106.70 56.08 -44.62
N ILE A 4 107.59 55.88 -45.60
CA ILE A 4 107.23 55.78 -47.03
C ILE A 4 106.71 54.37 -47.34
N LEU A 5 107.27 53.33 -46.72
CA LEU A 5 106.78 51.96 -46.85
C LEU A 5 105.43 51.76 -46.16
N ARG A 6 105.19 52.37 -44.98
CA ARG A 6 103.86 52.40 -44.36
C ARG A 6 102.85 53.23 -45.14
N ALA A 7 103.27 54.35 -45.74
CA ALA A 7 102.40 55.15 -46.60
C ALA A 7 102.06 54.44 -47.92
N LEU A 8 102.97 53.63 -48.48
CA LEU A 8 102.73 52.81 -49.68
C LEU A 8 101.86 51.58 -49.37
N ALA A 9 102.06 50.91 -48.23
CA ALA A 9 101.20 49.82 -47.77
C ALA A 9 99.77 50.30 -47.44
N LEU A 10 99.61 51.51 -46.87
CA LEU A 10 98.30 52.16 -46.71
C LEU A 10 97.68 52.56 -48.05
N LYS A 11 98.50 52.86 -49.06
CA LYS A 11 98.02 53.19 -50.41
C LYS A 11 97.48 51.96 -51.14
N GLU A 12 98.09 50.79 -50.96
CA GLU A 12 97.59 49.53 -51.53
C GLU A 12 96.38 48.96 -50.76
N ALA A 13 96.30 49.16 -49.44
CA ALA A 13 95.16 48.69 -48.64
C ALA A 13 93.87 49.51 -48.81
N TYR A 14 93.96 50.80 -49.20
CA TYR A 14 92.80 51.69 -49.36
C TYR A 14 92.41 51.98 -50.83
N TYR A 15 93.23 51.60 -51.81
CA TYR A 15 92.93 51.86 -53.22
C TYR A 15 92.23 50.63 -53.86
N PRO A 16 90.97 50.76 -54.34
CA PRO A 16 90.32 49.73 -55.13
C PRO A 16 91.18 49.37 -56.34
N SER A 17 91.24 48.08 -56.67
CA SER A 17 92.04 47.55 -57.80
C SER A 17 91.68 48.28 -59.09
N GLU A 18 92.66 48.46 -60.00
CA GLU A 18 92.45 49.19 -61.26
C GLU A 18 91.27 48.61 -62.08
N GLY A 19 91.09 47.29 -62.03
CA GLY A 19 89.93 46.59 -62.63
C GLY A 19 88.58 47.01 -62.04
N SER A 20 88.46 47.12 -60.71
CA SER A 20 87.22 47.55 -60.05
C SER A 20 86.87 49.02 -60.35
N ARG A 21 87.87 49.90 -60.45
CA ARG A 21 87.68 51.31 -60.85
C ARG A 21 87.21 51.44 -62.29
N ASN A 22 87.79 50.66 -63.19
CA ASN A 22 87.41 50.66 -64.59
C ASN A 22 85.98 50.16 -64.78
N GLN A 23 85.57 49.13 -64.02
CA GLN A 23 84.19 48.63 -64.04
C GLN A 23 83.20 49.72 -63.61
N ILE A 24 83.40 50.33 -62.44
CA ILE A 24 82.51 51.39 -61.92
C ILE A 24 82.50 52.61 -62.85
N GLY A 25 83.65 53.01 -63.37
CA GLY A 25 83.76 54.10 -64.34
C GLY A 25 83.12 53.81 -65.70
N THR A 26 82.96 52.53 -66.07
CA THR A 26 82.24 52.12 -67.29
C THR A 26 80.74 52.21 -67.08
N ILE A 27 80.23 51.70 -65.95
CA ILE A 27 78.80 51.78 -65.59
C ILE A 27 78.33 53.23 -65.48
N ALA A 28 79.14 54.11 -64.86
CA ALA A 28 78.79 55.53 -64.71
C ALA A 28 78.63 56.28 -66.06
N LYS A 29 79.17 55.75 -67.16
CA LYS A 29 79.13 56.35 -68.50
C LYS A 29 77.98 55.82 -69.38
N SER A 30 77.33 54.72 -69.04
CA SER A 30 76.40 54.00 -69.93
C SER A 30 74.92 54.34 -69.76
N GLU A 31 74.54 55.37 -68.98
CA GLU A 31 73.14 55.55 -68.54
C GLU A 31 72.37 56.76 -69.09
N ASP A 32 71.08 56.55 -69.35
CA ASP A 32 70.06 57.53 -69.75
C ASP A 32 69.45 58.27 -68.53
N PRO A 33 69.57 59.63 -68.45
CA PRO A 33 68.98 60.44 -67.38
C PRO A 33 67.45 60.31 -67.21
N GLN A 34 66.70 59.95 -68.26
CA GLN A 34 65.24 59.79 -68.17
C GLN A 34 64.83 58.55 -67.36
N SER A 35 65.63 57.49 -67.40
CA SER A 35 65.36 56.25 -66.65
C SER A 35 65.51 56.46 -65.13
N SER A 36 66.53 57.20 -64.70
CA SER A 36 66.75 57.50 -63.28
C SER A 36 65.60 58.33 -62.68
N LEU A 37 65.02 59.27 -63.42
CA LEU A 37 63.91 60.10 -62.95
C LEU A 37 62.62 59.28 -62.76
N ALA A 38 62.33 58.34 -63.67
CA ALA A 38 61.18 57.45 -63.57
C ALA A 38 61.25 56.56 -62.33
N ILE A 39 62.42 55.96 -62.05
CA ILE A 39 62.67 55.15 -60.86
C ILE A 39 62.51 55.98 -59.57
N ILE A 40 63.01 57.21 -59.56
CA ILE A 40 62.87 58.11 -58.40
C ILE A 40 61.39 58.46 -58.14
N LEU A 41 60.59 58.67 -59.19
CA LEU A 41 59.14 58.94 -59.06
C LEU A 41 58.38 57.71 -58.56
N GLU A 42 58.73 56.52 -59.04
CA GLU A 42 58.15 55.24 -58.57
C GLU A 42 58.47 54.98 -57.08
N LEU A 43 59.73 55.18 -56.67
CA LEU A 43 60.16 55.07 -55.26
C LEU A 43 59.45 56.06 -54.32
N VAL A 44 58.96 57.20 -54.84
CA VAL A 44 58.22 58.21 -54.07
C VAL A 44 56.73 57.88 -53.96
N GLN A 45 56.10 57.33 -55.02
CA GLN A 45 54.68 56.95 -55.01
C GLN A 45 54.39 55.73 -54.11
N ASP A 46 55.30 54.76 -54.10
CA ASP A 46 55.17 53.48 -53.38
C ASP A 46 55.44 53.58 -51.86
N TRP A 47 55.87 54.74 -51.36
CA TRP A 47 56.12 54.98 -49.92
C TRP A 47 54.85 55.27 -49.11
N SER A 48 53.72 55.59 -49.76
CA SER A 48 52.50 56.04 -49.09
C SER A 48 51.79 54.96 -48.25
N THR A 49 52.24 53.70 -48.31
CA THR A 49 51.55 52.55 -47.70
C THR A 49 52.33 51.82 -46.59
N ASN A 50 53.67 51.83 -46.53
CA ASN A 50 54.40 51.18 -45.43
C ASN A 50 55.88 51.64 -45.26
N SER A 51 56.20 52.38 -44.19
CA SER A 51 57.52 53.01 -43.97
C SER A 51 58.63 52.04 -43.50
N HIS A 52 58.31 50.80 -43.16
CA HIS A 52 59.27 49.80 -42.65
C HIS A 52 59.81 48.84 -43.72
N ARG A 53 59.26 48.88 -44.94
CA ARG A 53 59.57 47.92 -46.02
C ARG A 53 61.05 47.86 -46.39
N PHE A 54 61.77 48.98 -46.34
CA PHE A 54 63.19 49.02 -46.71
C PHE A 54 64.08 48.13 -45.80
N VAL A 55 63.70 47.93 -44.53
CA VAL A 55 64.44 47.04 -43.62
C VAL A 55 64.26 45.57 -44.02
N LEU A 56 63.08 45.19 -44.52
CA LEU A 56 62.81 43.83 -45.00
C LEU A 56 63.61 43.52 -46.27
N GLU A 57 63.71 44.48 -47.19
CA GLU A 57 64.55 44.34 -48.39
C GLU A 57 66.03 44.17 -48.03
N LEU A 58 66.53 44.94 -47.04
CA LEU A 58 67.91 44.80 -46.54
C LEU A 58 68.16 43.43 -45.91
N LEU A 59 67.20 42.91 -45.15
CA LEU A 59 67.27 41.56 -44.58
C LEU A 59 67.28 40.49 -45.64
N HIS A 60 66.42 40.62 -46.67
CA HIS A 60 66.37 39.69 -47.78
C HIS A 60 67.70 39.66 -48.55
N ASN A 61 68.23 40.83 -48.91
CA ASN A 61 69.53 40.96 -49.57
C ASN A 61 70.65 40.28 -48.75
N ALA A 62 70.66 40.49 -47.44
CA ALA A 62 71.64 39.86 -46.57
C ALA A 62 71.42 38.34 -46.46
N ASP A 63 70.18 37.84 -46.40
CA ASP A 63 69.88 36.41 -46.36
C ASP A 63 70.26 35.67 -47.65
N GLU A 64 70.24 36.35 -48.78
CA GLU A 64 70.62 35.77 -50.08
C GLU A 64 72.14 35.71 -50.30
N ASN A 65 72.93 36.46 -49.52
CA ASN A 65 74.37 36.54 -49.68
C ASN A 65 75.10 35.20 -49.51
N THR A 66 76.36 35.19 -49.94
CA THR A 66 77.25 34.03 -49.78
C THR A 66 78.17 34.24 -48.59
N TYR A 67 78.23 33.26 -47.69
CA TYR A 67 79.00 33.30 -46.45
C TYR A 67 80.04 32.18 -46.46
N ASP A 68 81.22 32.44 -45.90
CA ASP A 68 82.33 31.48 -45.82
C ASP A 68 82.37 30.83 -44.43
N ASP A 69 81.79 29.64 -44.23
CA ASP A 69 81.73 28.81 -42.98
C ASP A 69 81.58 29.54 -41.62
N ALA A 70 81.27 30.83 -41.64
CA ALA A 70 81.10 31.73 -40.52
C ALA A 70 79.61 31.93 -40.28
N ASP A 71 79.23 32.23 -39.03
CA ASP A 71 77.83 32.45 -38.70
C ASP A 71 77.30 33.72 -39.41
N PRO A 72 76.34 33.58 -40.34
CA PRO A 72 75.85 34.71 -41.13
C PRO A 72 75.20 35.78 -40.25
N THR A 73 75.75 36.99 -40.32
CA THR A 73 75.46 38.08 -39.39
C THR A 73 75.21 39.39 -40.14
N LEU A 74 74.08 40.03 -39.84
CA LEU A 74 73.76 41.39 -40.27
C LEU A 74 73.78 42.33 -39.06
N THR A 75 74.53 43.43 -39.15
CA THR A 75 74.60 44.47 -38.12
C THR A 75 74.07 45.79 -38.66
N MET A 76 73.06 46.34 -37.99
CA MET A 76 72.39 47.58 -38.34
C MET A 76 72.57 48.60 -37.21
N THR A 77 73.18 49.74 -37.49
CA THR A 77 73.51 50.73 -36.46
C THR A 77 72.96 52.10 -36.83
N HIS A 78 72.01 52.60 -36.04
CA HIS A 78 71.58 53.99 -36.03
C HIS A 78 72.30 54.73 -34.89
N THR A 79 72.98 55.82 -35.21
CA THR A 79 73.74 56.64 -34.25
C THR A 79 72.93 57.89 -33.82
N ALA A 80 73.29 58.50 -32.69
CA ALA A 80 72.54 59.63 -32.12
C ALA A 80 72.55 60.92 -32.99
N ASP A 81 73.58 61.08 -33.83
CA ASP A 81 73.74 62.12 -34.85
C ASP A 81 72.92 61.83 -36.14
N GLY A 82 72.24 60.68 -36.20
CA GLY A 82 71.31 60.31 -37.26
C GLY A 82 71.97 59.69 -38.48
N HIS A 83 73.10 59.00 -38.30
CA HIS A 83 73.72 58.16 -39.31
C HIS A 83 73.18 56.73 -39.23
N PHE A 84 73.14 56.04 -40.37
CA PHE A 84 72.70 54.66 -40.43
C PHE A 84 73.75 53.81 -41.16
N ARG A 85 74.25 52.78 -40.48
CA ARG A 85 75.28 51.85 -40.96
C ARG A 85 74.72 50.44 -41.06
N LEU A 86 75.18 49.72 -42.07
CA LEU A 86 74.95 48.30 -42.27
C LEU A 86 76.30 47.60 -42.42
N HIS A 87 76.44 46.45 -41.79
CA HIS A 87 77.57 45.55 -41.99
C HIS A 87 77.06 44.12 -42.11
N CYS A 88 77.50 43.42 -43.15
CA CYS A 88 77.20 42.03 -43.41
C CYS A 88 78.51 41.27 -43.61
N ASN A 89 78.74 40.21 -42.82
CA ASN A 89 79.98 39.40 -42.86
C ASN A 89 80.02 38.39 -44.02
N GLU A 90 79.36 38.72 -45.13
CA GLU A 90 79.39 37.92 -46.35
C GLU A 90 80.78 37.94 -47.01
N ARG A 91 80.96 37.13 -48.08
CA ARG A 91 82.20 37.09 -48.89
C ARG A 91 82.53 38.42 -49.58
N GLY A 92 81.52 39.27 -49.78
CA GLY A 92 81.64 40.56 -50.49
C GLY A 92 81.08 40.51 -51.93
N PHE A 93 81.03 41.66 -52.58
CA PHE A 93 80.40 41.84 -53.90
C PHE A 93 81.26 41.26 -55.02
N SER A 94 80.63 40.48 -55.88
CA SER A 94 81.20 40.11 -57.18
C SER A 94 81.03 41.22 -58.21
N ALA A 95 81.74 41.13 -59.34
CA ALA A 95 81.56 42.04 -60.47
C ALA A 95 80.10 42.11 -60.93
N LYS A 96 79.41 40.96 -60.98
CA LYS A 96 78.00 40.88 -61.35
C LYS A 96 77.09 41.58 -60.34
N ASP A 97 77.42 41.51 -59.05
CA ASP A 97 76.64 42.18 -58.01
C ASP A 97 76.72 43.70 -58.15
N VAL A 98 77.90 44.23 -58.48
CA VAL A 98 78.09 45.67 -58.73
C VAL A 98 77.35 46.12 -59.98
N ASP A 99 77.41 45.34 -61.06
CA ASP A 99 76.65 45.62 -62.29
C ASP A 99 75.14 45.65 -61.99
N ALA A 100 74.62 44.66 -61.26
CA ALA A 100 73.21 44.59 -60.89
C ALA A 100 72.76 45.74 -59.98
N VAL A 101 73.54 46.07 -58.95
CA VAL A 101 73.27 47.19 -58.03
C VAL A 101 73.21 48.54 -58.76
N CYS A 102 73.95 48.66 -59.87
CA CYS A 102 74.12 49.91 -60.59
C CYS A 102 73.36 49.98 -61.94
N ASP A 103 72.65 48.93 -62.36
CA ASP A 103 71.92 48.91 -63.65
C ASP A 103 70.59 49.70 -63.54
N ASN A 104 70.44 50.78 -64.31
CA ASN A 104 69.20 51.58 -64.41
C ASN A 104 68.30 51.27 -65.63
N ASN A 105 68.55 50.23 -66.42
CA ASN A 105 67.69 49.86 -67.56
C ASN A 105 66.41 49.11 -67.12
N SER A 106 65.46 49.85 -66.54
CA SER A 106 64.18 49.30 -66.08
C SER A 106 63.10 49.23 -67.16
N SER A 107 63.19 49.92 -68.31
CA SER A 107 62.06 49.93 -69.27
C SER A 107 61.85 48.62 -70.04
N ALA A 108 62.91 47.83 -70.30
CA ALA A 108 62.78 46.49 -70.88
C ALA A 108 62.51 45.39 -69.82
N LYS A 109 62.87 45.65 -68.55
CA LYS A 109 62.58 44.77 -67.40
C LYS A 109 61.28 45.14 -66.65
N ALA A 110 60.59 46.22 -67.02
CA ALA A 110 59.30 46.61 -66.45
C ALA A 110 58.16 45.68 -66.90
N ALA A 111 58.26 45.09 -68.10
CA ALA A 111 57.41 43.96 -68.52
C ALA A 111 57.85 42.62 -67.90
N LEU A 112 58.96 42.63 -67.17
CA LEU A 112 59.69 41.50 -66.62
C LEU A 112 59.95 41.70 -65.11
N ARG A 113 58.99 42.28 -64.37
CA ARG A 113 59.00 42.31 -62.88
C ARG A 113 59.04 40.90 -62.26
N THR A 114 59.01 39.86 -63.10
CA THR A 114 59.00 38.44 -62.78
C THR A 114 60.37 37.75 -62.82
N ALA A 115 61.45 38.42 -63.22
CA ALA A 115 62.75 37.78 -63.39
C ALA A 115 63.78 38.27 -62.36
N THR A 116 64.25 37.30 -61.58
CA THR A 116 65.46 37.28 -60.74
C THR A 116 65.52 38.27 -59.57
N GLY A 117 65.77 37.72 -58.37
CA GLY A 117 66.44 38.38 -57.24
C GLY A 117 67.86 38.82 -57.60
N GLU A 118 67.99 39.64 -58.64
CA GLU A 118 69.20 40.39 -58.93
C GLU A 118 69.28 41.51 -57.90
N LYS A 119 70.40 41.59 -57.18
CA LYS A 119 70.73 42.56 -56.11
C LYS A 119 70.41 44.05 -56.41
N GLY A 120 69.96 44.39 -57.62
CA GLY A 120 69.67 45.75 -58.12
C GLY A 120 68.35 46.37 -57.70
N VAL A 121 67.24 45.64 -57.65
CA VAL A 121 65.91 46.26 -57.42
C VAL A 121 65.66 46.46 -55.92
N GLY A 122 65.91 45.43 -55.09
CA GLY A 122 65.79 45.52 -53.63
C GLY A 122 66.77 46.51 -53.00
N PHE A 123 67.98 46.65 -53.56
CA PHE A 123 68.95 47.64 -53.10
C PHE A 123 68.42 49.08 -53.25
N LYS A 124 67.75 49.42 -54.36
CA LYS A 124 67.26 50.79 -54.61
C LYS A 124 66.22 51.26 -53.60
N ALA A 125 65.60 50.35 -52.84
CA ALA A 125 64.70 50.68 -51.75
C ALA A 125 65.37 51.54 -50.65
N VAL A 126 66.69 51.46 -50.46
CA VAL A 126 67.42 52.30 -49.49
C VAL A 126 67.33 53.79 -49.80
N PHE A 127 67.18 54.16 -51.07
CA PHE A 127 67.04 55.56 -51.49
C PHE A 127 65.69 56.15 -51.12
N ARG A 128 64.72 55.35 -50.63
CA ARG A 128 63.50 55.86 -50.00
C ARG A 128 63.84 56.73 -48.78
N VAL A 129 64.90 56.36 -48.04
CA VAL A 129 65.31 57.00 -46.78
C VAL A 129 66.66 57.73 -46.84
N ALA A 130 67.51 57.45 -47.82
CA ALA A 130 68.86 58.02 -47.92
C ALA A 130 69.08 58.95 -49.13
N HIS A 131 69.87 60.02 -48.95
CA HIS A 131 70.37 60.87 -50.02
C HIS A 131 71.55 60.25 -50.75
N THR A 132 72.46 59.64 -49.99
CA THR A 132 73.69 59.05 -50.51
C THR A 132 73.97 57.77 -49.75
N VAL A 133 74.38 56.72 -50.46
CA VAL A 133 74.79 55.45 -49.87
C VAL A 133 76.22 55.15 -50.30
N TRP A 134 77.12 55.02 -49.33
CA TRP A 134 78.47 54.56 -49.54
C TRP A 134 78.51 53.06 -49.32
N VAL A 135 79.16 52.33 -50.22
CA VAL A 135 79.32 50.88 -50.18
C VAL A 135 80.80 50.55 -50.22
N VAL A 136 81.24 49.75 -49.26
CA VAL A 136 82.58 49.15 -49.21
C VAL A 136 82.38 47.64 -49.14
N SER A 137 82.79 46.93 -50.17
CA SER A 137 82.69 45.47 -50.24
C SER A 137 83.87 44.99 -51.08
N ASP A 138 84.91 44.47 -50.43
CA ASP A 138 86.23 44.31 -51.06
C ASP A 138 86.16 43.53 -52.38
N PRO A 139 86.78 44.01 -53.48
CA PRO A 139 87.64 45.20 -53.60
C PRO A 139 86.91 46.52 -53.93
N TYR A 140 85.57 46.53 -53.96
CA TYR A 140 84.76 47.65 -54.44
C TYR A 140 84.53 48.72 -53.38
N ARG A 141 84.75 49.99 -53.75
CA ARG A 141 84.50 51.17 -52.91
C ARG A 141 83.86 52.29 -53.72
N PHE A 142 82.59 52.55 -53.49
CA PHE A 142 81.83 53.54 -54.24
C PHE A 142 80.70 54.14 -53.41
N LYS A 143 80.12 55.22 -53.93
CA LYS A 143 78.90 55.80 -53.40
C LYS A 143 77.88 56.00 -54.51
N ILE A 144 76.61 55.89 -54.18
CA ILE A 144 75.51 56.18 -55.09
C ILE A 144 74.68 57.30 -54.46
N ARG A 145 74.38 58.34 -55.24
CA ARG A 145 73.51 59.43 -54.82
C ARG A 145 72.11 59.22 -55.36
N ARG A 146 71.08 59.54 -54.57
CA ARG A 146 69.67 59.48 -54.97
C ARG A 146 69.37 60.31 -56.22
N SER A 147 70.04 61.45 -56.41
CA SER A 147 69.79 62.36 -57.53
C SER A 147 70.28 61.83 -58.88
N SER A 148 71.25 60.92 -58.88
CA SER A 148 71.83 60.37 -60.10
C SER A 148 71.60 58.87 -60.25
N LEU A 149 71.46 58.14 -59.13
CA LEU A 149 71.53 56.68 -59.03
C LEU A 149 72.78 56.10 -59.72
N LYS A 150 73.85 56.90 -59.82
CA LYS A 150 75.13 56.52 -60.45
C LYS A 150 76.17 56.13 -59.39
N PRO A 151 76.93 55.06 -59.63
CA PRO A 151 78.06 54.73 -58.78
C PRO A 151 79.23 55.69 -59.06
N GLU A 152 79.71 56.34 -58.01
CA GLU A 152 80.91 57.17 -58.02
C GLU A 152 81.97 56.49 -57.16
N VAL A 153 83.14 56.19 -57.73
CA VAL A 153 84.27 55.65 -56.96
C VAL A 153 84.55 56.59 -55.79
N SER A 154 84.54 56.05 -54.57
CA SER A 154 84.75 56.82 -53.35
C SER A 154 85.95 56.26 -52.62
N LEU A 155 87.04 57.04 -52.60
CA LEU A 155 88.27 56.74 -51.86
C LEU A 155 88.30 57.39 -50.48
N ALA A 156 87.28 58.20 -50.18
CA ALA A 156 87.15 58.84 -48.89
C ALA A 156 86.71 57.79 -47.85
N PRO A 157 87.19 57.91 -46.59
CA PRO A 157 86.60 57.15 -45.49
C PRO A 157 85.10 57.48 -45.36
N PHE A 158 84.34 56.64 -44.66
CA PHE A 158 82.95 56.97 -44.37
C PHE A 158 82.86 58.34 -43.69
N PRO A 159 81.81 59.15 -43.96
CA PRO A 159 81.70 60.52 -43.45
C PRO A 159 81.80 60.65 -41.92
N ASP A 160 81.52 59.57 -41.21
CA ASP A 160 81.57 59.47 -39.75
C ASP A 160 82.89 58.92 -39.19
N GLY A 161 83.90 58.72 -40.05
CA GLY A 161 85.22 58.24 -39.68
C GLY A 161 85.30 56.76 -39.30
N SER A 162 84.27 55.95 -39.59
CA SER A 162 84.27 54.52 -39.26
C SER A 162 85.23 53.67 -40.12
N ASN A 163 85.82 52.65 -39.49
CA ASN A 163 86.75 51.70 -40.13
C ASN A 163 86.03 50.46 -40.67
N THR A 164 86.62 49.79 -41.66
CA THR A 164 86.12 48.56 -42.30
C THR A 164 87.11 47.41 -42.05
N GLU A 165 87.20 46.93 -40.82
CA GLU A 165 88.26 45.99 -40.38
C GLU A 165 87.86 44.51 -40.44
N ASP A 166 86.57 44.17 -40.44
CA ASP A 166 86.08 42.80 -40.24
C ASP A 166 85.68 42.06 -41.53
N GLY A 167 86.09 42.56 -42.70
CA GLY A 167 85.72 42.00 -44.00
C GLY A 167 84.21 42.09 -44.33
N GLY A 168 83.84 41.65 -45.53
CA GLY A 168 82.45 41.66 -46.02
C GLY A 168 81.97 42.99 -46.58
N THR A 169 80.67 43.26 -46.47
CA THR A 169 80.01 44.43 -47.06
C THR A 169 79.58 45.42 -45.98
N TYR A 170 80.12 46.64 -46.06
CA TYR A 170 79.73 47.80 -45.27
C TYR A 170 78.95 48.79 -46.12
N MET A 171 77.85 49.30 -45.58
CA MET A 171 77.10 50.40 -46.18
C MET A 171 76.89 51.51 -45.16
N TYR A 172 77.11 52.75 -45.59
CA TYR A 172 76.77 53.93 -44.82
C TYR A 172 75.71 54.73 -45.58
N LEU A 173 74.60 55.02 -44.91
CA LEU A 173 73.45 55.69 -45.47
C LEU A 173 73.32 57.08 -44.84
N GLU A 174 73.46 58.11 -45.65
CA GLU A 174 73.15 59.48 -45.27
C GLU A 174 71.64 59.68 -45.33
N ILE A 175 70.99 59.60 -44.17
CA ILE A 175 69.53 59.65 -44.04
C ILE A 175 69.01 61.06 -44.33
N ILE A 176 67.93 61.13 -45.09
CA ILE A 176 67.17 62.36 -45.37
C ILE A 176 66.68 62.94 -44.03
N PRO A 177 66.89 64.24 -43.72
CA PRO A 177 66.56 64.82 -42.42
C PRO A 177 65.15 64.51 -41.92
N GLU A 178 64.15 64.60 -42.81
CA GLU A 178 62.75 64.32 -42.52
C GLU A 178 62.46 62.84 -42.25
N ARG A 179 63.36 61.93 -42.64
CA ARG A 179 63.23 60.47 -42.52
C ARG A 179 64.02 59.87 -41.36
N LYS A 180 64.80 60.66 -40.62
CA LYS A 180 65.58 60.17 -39.47
C LYS A 180 64.70 59.48 -38.42
N HIS A 181 63.52 60.02 -38.15
CA HIS A 181 62.56 59.41 -37.22
C HIS A 181 62.02 58.08 -37.75
N ASP A 182 61.66 57.99 -39.03
CA ASP A 182 61.13 56.79 -39.67
C ASP A 182 62.12 55.61 -39.57
N VAL A 183 63.40 55.86 -39.88
CA VAL A 183 64.48 54.86 -39.78
C VAL A 183 64.70 54.41 -38.34
N ARG A 184 64.73 55.36 -37.40
CA ARG A 184 64.85 55.06 -35.97
C ARG A 184 63.70 54.18 -35.48
N THR A 185 62.47 54.51 -35.86
CA THR A 185 61.26 53.77 -35.48
C THR A 185 61.25 52.38 -36.10
N ALA A 186 61.66 52.24 -37.37
CA ALA A 186 61.76 50.94 -38.05
C ALA A 186 62.73 49.97 -37.36
N LEU A 187 63.89 50.47 -36.91
CA LEU A 187 64.87 49.64 -36.18
C LEU A 187 64.44 49.38 -34.73
N ALA A 188 63.71 50.32 -34.12
CA ALA A 188 63.23 50.19 -32.74
C ALA A 188 62.08 49.19 -32.60
N HIS A 189 61.19 49.11 -33.59
CA HIS A 189 59.99 48.24 -33.61
C HIS A 189 60.11 47.11 -34.62
N PHE A 190 61.34 46.63 -34.86
CA PHE A 190 61.57 45.53 -35.77
C PHE A 190 60.79 44.28 -35.34
N GLU A 191 59.90 43.81 -36.21
CA GLU A 191 59.06 42.64 -35.98
C GLU A 191 59.88 41.34 -36.08
N PRO A 192 60.03 40.58 -34.98
CA PRO A 192 60.85 39.36 -34.96
C PRO A 192 60.29 38.23 -35.83
N ALA A 193 58.99 38.28 -36.16
CA ALA A 193 58.30 37.31 -37.02
C ALA A 193 58.92 37.23 -38.44
N ASN A 194 59.50 38.33 -38.93
CA ASN A 194 60.19 38.36 -40.22
C ASN A 194 61.42 37.44 -40.30
N LEU A 195 61.91 36.97 -39.15
CA LEU A 195 63.09 36.11 -39.03
C LEU A 195 62.78 34.61 -39.21
N ILE A 196 61.51 34.21 -39.10
CA ILE A 196 61.09 32.80 -39.07
C ILE A 196 61.52 32.07 -40.36
N PHE A 197 61.37 32.74 -41.51
CA PHE A 197 61.57 32.17 -42.85
C PHE A 197 62.92 32.49 -43.49
N LEU A 198 63.86 33.10 -42.76
CA LEU A 198 65.21 33.31 -43.25
C LEU A 198 65.91 31.97 -43.50
N LYS A 199 66.72 31.89 -44.55
CA LYS A 199 67.38 30.67 -45.01
C LYS A 199 68.81 30.55 -44.46
N LYS A 200 69.56 31.65 -44.44
CA LYS A 200 71.01 31.65 -44.12
C LYS A 200 71.34 32.50 -42.89
N LEU A 201 70.73 33.67 -42.74
CA LEU A 201 71.00 34.60 -41.64
C LEU A 201 70.68 33.98 -40.29
N LYS A 202 71.68 33.98 -39.40
CA LYS A 202 71.57 33.46 -38.03
C LYS A 202 71.55 34.57 -37.00
N HIS A 203 72.31 35.65 -37.21
CA HIS A 203 72.44 36.74 -36.24
C HIS A 203 72.06 38.09 -36.84
N ILE A 204 71.25 38.86 -36.10
CA ILE A 204 70.92 40.23 -36.46
C ILE A 204 71.17 41.12 -35.25
N ASN A 205 72.12 42.05 -35.39
CA ASN A 205 72.47 43.03 -34.38
C ASN A 205 71.84 44.37 -34.74
N THR A 206 71.08 44.96 -33.80
CA THR A 206 70.57 46.33 -33.96
C THR A 206 71.04 47.23 -32.82
N THR A 207 71.57 48.39 -33.23
CA THR A 207 72.01 49.48 -32.34
C THR A 207 71.20 50.72 -32.70
N VAL A 208 70.58 51.38 -31.72
CA VAL A 208 69.77 52.58 -31.95
C VAL A 208 70.23 53.67 -30.98
N ASP A 209 70.56 54.83 -31.53
CA ASP A 209 71.12 55.99 -30.83
C ASP A 209 72.44 55.66 -30.11
N GLY A 210 73.25 54.78 -30.70
CA GLY A 210 74.52 54.33 -30.10
C GLY A 210 74.37 53.32 -28.95
N VAL A 211 73.15 52.99 -28.54
CA VAL A 211 72.87 51.95 -27.53
C VAL A 211 72.58 50.64 -28.26
N ARG A 212 73.36 49.58 -27.97
CA ARG A 212 73.07 48.23 -28.47
C ARG A 212 71.72 47.81 -27.92
N LYS A 213 70.71 47.75 -28.79
CA LYS A 213 69.32 47.58 -28.36
C LYS A 213 68.90 46.13 -28.41
N THR A 214 69.29 45.41 -29.48
CA THR A 214 68.80 44.05 -29.68
C THR A 214 69.80 43.16 -30.43
N LEU A 215 70.08 41.98 -29.88
CA LEU A 215 70.63 40.84 -30.61
C LEU A 215 69.50 39.84 -30.84
N PHE A 216 69.19 39.59 -32.11
CA PHE A 216 68.34 38.48 -32.52
C PHE A 216 69.22 37.32 -32.98
N LEU A 217 68.90 36.12 -32.50
CA LEU A 217 69.52 34.86 -32.92
C LEU A 217 68.42 33.93 -33.41
N ARG A 218 68.57 33.44 -34.65
CA ARG A 218 67.72 32.41 -35.24
C ARG A 218 68.42 31.06 -35.07
N SER A 219 67.77 30.15 -34.37
CA SER A 219 68.18 28.74 -34.28
C SER A 219 67.17 27.89 -35.03
N GLU A 220 67.65 26.89 -35.76
CA GLU A 220 66.83 25.92 -36.47
C GLU A 220 67.32 24.50 -36.13
N ASP A 221 66.46 23.73 -35.46
CA ASP A 221 66.73 22.35 -35.10
C ASP A 221 65.86 21.43 -36.00
N PHE A 222 66.47 20.60 -36.83
CA PHE A 222 65.73 19.65 -37.69
C PHE A 222 65.23 18.46 -36.88
N VAL A 223 63.92 18.20 -36.92
CA VAL A 223 63.21 17.14 -36.18
C VAL A 223 62.50 16.22 -37.17
N GLY A 224 63.27 15.49 -37.98
CA GLY A 224 62.78 14.57 -39.01
C GLY A 224 62.85 15.12 -40.43
N ASN A 225 62.21 14.44 -41.40
CA ASN A 225 62.37 14.74 -42.83
C ASN A 225 61.66 16.02 -43.30
N HIS A 226 60.63 16.48 -42.57
CA HIS A 226 59.77 17.59 -43.00
C HIS A 226 59.48 18.62 -41.90
N VAL A 227 60.14 18.54 -40.75
CA VAL A 227 59.79 19.36 -39.58
C VAL A 227 61.06 19.98 -38.98
N SER A 228 61.00 21.28 -38.72
CA SER A 228 62.06 22.05 -38.04
C SER A 228 61.47 22.79 -36.84
N HIS A 229 62.22 22.87 -35.74
CA HIS A 229 61.93 23.77 -34.63
C HIS A 229 62.75 25.05 -34.76
N ILE A 230 62.06 26.18 -34.98
CA ILE A 230 62.67 27.50 -35.11
C ILE A 230 62.57 28.22 -33.77
N ARG A 231 63.69 28.74 -33.28
CA ARG A 231 63.72 29.62 -32.10
C ARG A 231 64.31 30.96 -32.47
N ILE A 232 63.58 32.03 -32.16
CA ILE A 232 64.09 33.40 -32.23
C ILE A 232 64.41 33.84 -30.81
N ILE A 233 65.68 34.10 -30.55
CA ILE A 233 66.20 34.48 -29.24
C ILE A 233 66.58 35.96 -29.29
N ARG A 234 66.04 36.74 -28.36
CA ARG A 234 66.33 38.16 -28.18
C ARG A 234 67.12 38.35 -26.89
N ASN A 235 68.34 38.89 -26.97
CA ASN A 235 69.16 39.21 -25.79
C ASN A 235 69.28 38.04 -24.77
N ARG A 236 69.47 36.81 -25.28
CA ARG A 236 69.54 35.53 -24.51
C ARG A 236 68.22 34.99 -23.95
N ALA A 237 67.09 35.64 -24.19
CA ALA A 237 65.77 35.11 -23.88
C ALA A 237 65.09 34.61 -25.16
N THR A 238 64.50 33.41 -25.14
CA THR A 238 63.69 32.93 -26.26
C THR A 238 62.45 33.79 -26.37
N LEU A 239 62.28 34.44 -27.52
CA LEU A 239 61.17 35.35 -27.79
C LEU A 239 60.05 34.64 -28.57
N LEU A 240 60.42 33.84 -29.57
CA LEU A 240 59.48 33.08 -30.38
C LEU A 240 59.96 31.65 -30.54
N CYS A 241 59.03 30.70 -30.43
CA CYS A 241 59.23 29.30 -30.78
C CYS A 241 58.22 28.92 -31.85
N TYR A 242 58.68 28.36 -32.96
CA TYR A 242 57.82 27.89 -34.03
C TYR A 242 58.18 26.47 -34.43
N LYS A 243 57.16 25.70 -34.79
CA LYS A 243 57.26 24.40 -35.44
C LYS A 243 56.96 24.59 -36.92
N GLN A 244 57.98 24.45 -37.75
CA GLN A 244 57.89 24.64 -39.19
C GLN A 244 57.77 23.29 -39.89
N PHE A 245 56.81 23.17 -40.80
CA PHE A 245 56.64 22.05 -41.71
C PHE A 245 57.08 22.47 -43.11
N CYS A 246 57.95 21.67 -43.73
CA CYS A 246 58.55 21.91 -45.03
C CYS A 246 58.07 20.84 -46.02
N PHE A 247 57.18 21.24 -46.93
CA PHE A 247 56.60 20.35 -47.94
C PHE A 247 57.18 20.66 -49.31
N HIS A 248 57.84 19.67 -49.91
CA HIS A 248 58.23 19.74 -51.31
C HIS A 248 57.00 19.49 -52.18
N VAL A 249 56.74 20.39 -53.13
CA VAL A 249 55.61 20.32 -54.05
C VAL A 249 56.09 20.45 -55.49
N ASN A 250 55.45 19.71 -56.39
CA ASN A 250 55.71 19.78 -57.82
C ASN A 250 54.47 20.38 -58.50
N LEU A 251 54.66 21.43 -59.28
CA LEU A 251 53.62 22.20 -59.94
C LEU A 251 53.51 21.79 -61.40
N SER A 252 52.29 21.77 -61.94
CA SER A 252 52.05 21.29 -63.31
C SER A 252 52.43 22.32 -64.39
N VAL A 253 52.78 23.55 -63.98
CA VAL A 253 53.16 24.66 -64.85
C VAL A 253 54.53 25.14 -64.42
N ALA A 254 55.43 25.39 -65.37
CA ALA A 254 56.74 25.98 -65.07
C ALA A 254 56.59 27.47 -64.75
N ARG A 255 57.45 27.99 -63.86
CA ARG A 255 57.45 29.40 -63.50
C ARG A 255 57.73 30.27 -64.73
N SER A 256 56.98 31.37 -64.90
CA SER A 256 57.07 32.23 -66.10
C SER A 256 58.46 32.83 -66.35
N SER A 257 59.34 32.86 -65.34
CA SER A 257 60.71 33.37 -65.42
C SER A 257 61.80 32.29 -65.55
N HIS A 258 61.48 31.00 -65.37
CA HIS A 258 62.41 29.88 -65.52
C HIS A 258 61.71 28.71 -66.19
N GLN A 259 61.97 28.51 -67.49
CA GLN A 259 61.20 27.60 -68.36
C GLN A 259 61.25 26.10 -67.98
N ASP A 260 62.07 25.70 -67.00
CA ASP A 260 62.29 24.30 -66.62
C ASP A 260 62.02 23.98 -65.14
N GLU A 261 61.54 24.94 -64.33
CA GLU A 261 61.41 24.76 -62.88
C GLU A 261 59.94 24.53 -62.46
N THR A 262 59.63 23.30 -62.04
CA THR A 262 58.32 22.87 -61.52
C THR A 262 58.32 22.60 -60.01
N ASP A 263 59.49 22.54 -59.37
CA ASP A 263 59.61 22.25 -57.94
C ASP A 263 59.54 23.52 -57.08
N SER A 264 58.75 23.46 -56.00
CA SER A 264 58.67 24.49 -54.97
C SER A 264 58.63 23.87 -53.56
N ILE A 265 58.83 24.71 -52.54
CA ILE A 265 58.79 24.32 -51.13
C ILE A 265 57.78 25.21 -50.41
N ILE A 266 56.75 24.59 -49.83
CA ILE A 266 55.78 25.27 -48.97
C ILE A 266 56.23 25.10 -47.52
N LYS A 267 56.43 26.23 -46.83
CA LYS A 267 56.80 26.26 -45.41
C LYS A 267 55.65 26.80 -44.57
N LEU A 268 55.13 25.98 -43.65
CA LEU A 268 54.09 26.36 -42.69
C LEU A 268 54.68 26.41 -41.28
N ALA A 269 54.66 27.57 -40.62
CA ALA A 269 55.24 27.71 -39.29
C ALA A 269 54.15 27.98 -38.23
N PHE A 270 54.09 27.11 -37.22
CA PHE A 270 53.10 27.15 -36.14
C PHE A 270 53.75 27.55 -34.81
N PRO A 271 53.26 28.57 -34.09
CA PRO A 271 53.85 29.00 -32.82
C PRO A 271 53.71 27.93 -31.73
N VAL A 272 54.72 27.80 -30.85
CA VAL A 272 54.85 26.78 -29.79
C VAL A 272 54.80 27.39 -28.38
N SER A 273 54.04 28.46 -28.16
CA SER A 273 53.94 29.09 -26.82
C SER A 273 52.59 29.73 -26.50
N GLU A 274 52.31 29.89 -25.21
CA GLU A 274 51.05 30.37 -24.61
C GLU A 274 50.58 31.77 -25.07
N ASP A 275 51.49 32.62 -25.57
CA ASP A 275 51.21 34.02 -25.94
C ASP A 275 50.72 34.25 -27.39
N PHE A 276 50.41 33.21 -28.16
CA PHE A 276 49.81 33.26 -29.53
C PHE A 276 50.03 34.57 -30.29
N GLN A 277 51.26 34.81 -30.75
CA GLN A 277 51.49 35.77 -31.83
C GLN A 277 51.40 35.03 -33.18
N GLU A 278 50.78 35.70 -34.15
CA GLU A 278 50.21 35.21 -35.41
C GLU A 278 50.90 34.03 -36.12
N VAL A 279 50.09 33.27 -36.86
CA VAL A 279 50.57 32.31 -37.87
C VAL A 279 51.15 33.09 -39.03
N VAL A 280 52.40 32.80 -39.34
CA VAL A 280 53.06 33.39 -40.49
C VAL A 280 53.21 32.29 -41.53
N CYS A 281 52.65 32.49 -42.72
CA CYS A 281 52.87 31.63 -43.88
C CYS A 281 53.74 32.38 -44.87
N ARG A 282 54.79 31.75 -45.40
CA ARG A 282 55.63 32.32 -46.45
C ARG A 282 56.02 31.23 -47.44
N ASP A 283 55.80 31.51 -48.71
CA ASP A 283 56.38 30.74 -49.80
C ASP A 283 57.85 31.19 -49.98
N GLU A 284 58.77 30.22 -50.12
CA GLU A 284 60.20 30.47 -50.31
C GLU A 284 60.54 31.23 -51.60
N LYS A 285 59.60 31.32 -52.56
CA LYS A 285 59.81 31.85 -53.90
C LYS A 285 58.79 32.92 -54.33
N ALA A 286 57.78 33.25 -53.51
CA ALA A 286 56.74 34.23 -53.87
C ALA A 286 57.23 35.68 -53.71
N GLU A 287 57.73 36.24 -54.80
CA GLU A 287 57.88 37.68 -55.00
C GLU A 287 56.61 38.19 -55.72
N ASP A 288 55.97 39.22 -55.16
CA ASP A 288 54.71 39.86 -55.60
C ASP A 288 53.57 38.90 -56.01
N ILE A 289 52.56 38.79 -55.12
CA ILE A 289 51.38 37.96 -55.31
C ILE A 289 50.48 38.57 -56.40
N HIS A 290 50.80 38.28 -57.66
CA HIS A 290 49.90 38.54 -58.77
C HIS A 290 48.87 37.40 -58.84
N GLY A 291 47.59 37.72 -58.58
CA GLY A 291 46.49 36.76 -58.49
C GLY A 291 46.18 36.00 -59.80
N ASP A 292 46.71 36.49 -60.93
CA ASP A 292 46.37 36.02 -62.29
C ASP A 292 47.37 35.00 -62.86
N SER A 293 48.44 34.65 -62.14
CA SER A 293 49.38 33.61 -62.62
C SER A 293 48.90 32.21 -62.27
N GLU A 294 48.88 31.30 -63.25
CA GLU A 294 48.49 29.90 -63.08
C GLU A 294 49.33 29.19 -62.00
N TRP A 295 50.62 29.51 -61.94
CA TRP A 295 51.56 29.07 -60.91
C TRP A 295 51.08 29.44 -59.50
N ASN A 296 50.72 30.71 -59.28
CA ASN A 296 50.24 31.18 -57.98
C ASN A 296 48.87 30.60 -57.62
N ARG A 297 48.04 30.21 -58.62
CA ARG A 297 46.77 29.51 -58.36
C ARG A 297 47.00 28.06 -57.93
N GLN A 298 47.90 27.32 -58.57
CA GLN A 298 48.22 25.95 -58.14
C GLN A 298 48.89 25.90 -56.78
N LEU A 299 49.82 26.83 -56.50
CA LEU A 299 50.41 26.96 -55.16
C LEU A 299 49.35 27.23 -54.10
N ARG A 300 48.35 28.06 -54.42
CA ARG A 300 47.23 28.38 -53.53
C ARG A 300 46.43 27.13 -53.13
N GLU A 301 46.07 26.29 -54.09
CA GLU A 301 45.36 25.03 -53.88
C GLU A 301 46.21 24.03 -53.07
N LEU A 302 47.52 23.96 -53.37
CA LEU A 302 48.44 23.09 -52.63
C LEU A 302 48.66 23.55 -51.18
N ILE A 303 48.61 24.86 -50.90
CA ILE A 303 48.70 25.37 -49.53
C ILE A 303 47.55 24.84 -48.67
N SER A 304 46.32 24.79 -49.20
CA SER A 304 45.18 24.30 -48.43
C SER A 304 45.32 22.80 -48.11
N ASP A 305 45.79 22.00 -49.07
CA ASP A 305 46.09 20.57 -48.86
C ASP A 305 47.20 20.35 -47.81
N LYS A 306 48.31 21.09 -47.95
CA LYS A 306 49.46 20.96 -47.03
C LYS A 306 49.18 21.53 -45.64
N PHE A 307 48.25 22.47 -45.52
CA PHE A 307 47.77 22.92 -44.22
C PHE A 307 47.04 21.80 -43.48
N VAL A 308 46.10 21.12 -44.14
CA VAL A 308 45.38 19.98 -43.54
C VAL A 308 46.36 18.86 -43.15
N GLU A 309 47.30 18.52 -44.03
CA GLU A 309 48.36 17.54 -43.74
C GLU A 309 49.19 17.93 -42.50
N ALA A 310 49.52 19.21 -42.34
CA ALA A 310 50.22 19.70 -41.16
C ALA A 310 49.39 19.59 -39.87
N ILE A 311 48.09 19.90 -39.92
CA ILE A 311 47.18 19.74 -38.77
C ILE A 311 47.04 18.27 -38.37
N GLU A 312 46.96 17.34 -39.34
CA GLU A 312 46.94 15.90 -39.05
C GLU A 312 48.24 15.44 -38.39
N LEU A 313 49.39 15.94 -38.83
CA LEU A 313 50.69 15.64 -38.21
C LEU A 313 50.77 16.21 -36.78
N LEU A 314 50.30 17.45 -36.57
CA LEU A 314 50.23 18.05 -35.23
C LEU A 314 49.32 17.24 -34.29
N ASN A 315 48.20 16.71 -34.79
CA ASN A 315 47.28 15.90 -34.00
C ASN A 315 47.81 14.50 -33.68
N LYS A 316 48.77 13.96 -34.45
CA LYS A 316 49.44 12.68 -34.16
C LYS A 316 50.47 12.80 -33.05
N GLU A 317 50.96 14.00 -32.78
CA GLU A 317 51.93 14.25 -31.72
C GLU A 317 51.25 14.48 -30.38
N ASP A 318 51.86 13.96 -29.32
CA ASP A 318 51.43 14.21 -27.94
C ASP A 318 51.97 15.58 -27.49
N SER A 319 51.32 16.66 -27.95
CA SER A 319 51.71 18.03 -27.64
C SER A 319 50.49 18.94 -27.48
N GLN A 320 50.62 20.00 -26.69
CA GLN A 320 49.57 21.02 -26.50
C GLN A 320 49.13 21.69 -27.81
N LEU A 321 49.93 21.60 -28.88
CA LEU A 321 49.59 22.12 -30.20
C LEU A 321 48.34 21.46 -30.79
N CYS A 322 48.01 20.22 -30.40
CA CYS A 322 46.81 19.54 -30.88
C CYS A 322 45.50 20.20 -30.39
N TYR A 323 45.55 20.98 -29.31
CA TYR A 323 44.40 21.73 -28.78
C TYR A 323 44.41 23.21 -29.17
N SER A 324 45.56 23.74 -29.59
CA SER A 324 45.72 25.15 -29.87
C SER A 324 45.79 25.49 -31.37
N TRP A 325 45.90 24.47 -32.25
CA TRP A 325 45.89 24.67 -33.69
C TRP A 325 44.66 25.42 -34.23
N PRO A 326 43.45 25.36 -33.63
CA PRO A 326 42.32 26.14 -34.17
C PRO A 326 42.58 27.66 -34.13
N LEU A 327 43.42 28.16 -33.21
CA LEU A 327 43.83 29.57 -33.16
C LEU A 327 44.55 30.03 -34.44
N LEU A 328 45.07 29.07 -35.21
CA LEU A 328 45.71 29.34 -36.49
C LEU A 328 44.70 29.85 -37.54
N LEU A 329 43.41 29.56 -37.35
CA LEU A 329 42.35 30.06 -38.22
C LEU A 329 42.09 31.56 -38.03
N TYR A 330 42.60 32.19 -36.96
CA TYR A 330 42.40 33.63 -36.71
C TYR A 330 42.99 34.52 -37.82
N TRP A 331 44.04 34.06 -38.51
CA TRP A 331 44.63 34.78 -39.65
C TRP A 331 43.65 34.95 -40.83
N ALA A 332 42.55 34.18 -40.85
CA ALA A 332 41.52 34.22 -41.88
C ALA A 332 40.71 35.52 -41.85
N SER A 333 40.62 36.15 -40.67
CA SER A 333 39.82 37.36 -40.46
C SER A 333 40.55 38.63 -40.91
N SER A 334 41.88 38.55 -41.15
CA SER A 334 42.75 39.73 -41.26
C SER A 334 43.56 39.81 -42.57
N SER A 335 43.49 38.79 -43.43
CA SER A 335 44.31 38.69 -44.64
C SER A 335 43.61 39.27 -45.89
N GLY A 336 44.41 39.84 -46.82
CA GLY A 336 43.89 40.45 -48.05
C GLY A 336 43.23 39.46 -49.02
N HIS A 337 42.50 39.97 -50.02
CA HIS A 337 41.62 39.20 -50.93
C HIS A 337 42.22 37.92 -51.54
N PHE A 338 43.54 37.84 -51.74
CA PHE A 338 44.20 36.65 -52.28
C PHE A 338 44.10 35.42 -51.34
N PHE A 339 44.40 35.60 -50.06
CA PHE A 339 44.41 34.50 -49.07
C PHE A 339 43.03 34.17 -48.53
N GLN A 340 42.05 35.08 -48.65
CA GLN A 340 40.67 34.84 -48.23
C GLN A 340 40.04 33.62 -48.94
N SER A 341 40.35 33.39 -50.21
CA SER A 341 39.87 32.22 -50.97
C SER A 341 40.45 30.89 -50.46
N ILE A 342 41.73 30.87 -50.06
CA ILE A 342 42.39 29.71 -49.44
C ILE A 342 41.66 29.29 -48.17
N MET A 343 41.18 30.28 -47.40
CA MET A 343 40.58 29.99 -46.11
C MET A 343 39.26 29.26 -46.21
N TYR A 344 38.39 29.63 -47.16
CA TYR A 344 37.18 28.87 -47.39
C TYR A 344 37.49 27.43 -47.78
N GLU A 345 38.53 27.22 -48.60
CA GLU A 345 38.97 25.89 -49.00
C GLU A 345 39.57 25.09 -47.82
N ILE A 346 40.40 25.71 -46.97
CA ILE A 346 40.93 25.08 -45.75
C ILE A 346 39.78 24.68 -44.81
N LEU A 347 38.82 25.57 -44.57
CA LEU A 347 37.68 25.28 -43.70
C LEU A 347 36.84 24.12 -44.24
N ASP A 348 36.62 24.06 -45.56
CA ASP A 348 35.87 22.99 -46.22
C ASP A 348 36.62 21.66 -46.19
N LYS A 349 37.95 21.67 -46.36
CA LYS A 349 38.79 20.46 -46.28
C LYS A 349 38.98 19.96 -44.84
N LEU A 350 39.02 20.82 -43.83
CA LEU A 350 39.18 20.43 -42.42
C LEU A 350 37.94 19.74 -41.84
N ARG A 351 36.76 20.13 -42.33
CA ARG A 351 35.44 19.65 -41.90
C ARG A 351 35.29 18.12 -41.86
N PRO A 352 35.66 17.37 -42.91
CA PRO A 352 35.59 15.90 -42.90
C PRO A 352 36.82 15.21 -42.26
N CYS A 353 37.87 15.94 -41.91
CA CYS A 353 39.14 15.37 -41.42
C CYS A 353 39.11 15.10 -39.90
N LEU A 354 39.81 14.05 -39.46
CA LEU A 354 39.95 13.70 -38.03
C LEU A 354 40.96 14.62 -37.32
N VAL A 355 40.54 15.84 -37.00
CA VAL A 355 41.44 16.91 -36.51
C VAL A 355 41.05 17.50 -35.14
N LEU A 356 39.92 17.09 -34.57
CA LEU A 356 39.46 17.51 -33.24
C LEU A 356 39.43 16.33 -32.27
N ARG A 357 39.59 16.63 -30.98
CA ARG A 357 39.56 15.64 -29.91
C ARG A 357 38.33 15.83 -29.02
N THR A 358 37.68 14.71 -28.73
CA THR A 358 36.65 14.63 -27.71
C THR A 358 37.25 14.68 -26.31
N ASP A 359 36.43 14.86 -25.28
CA ASP A 359 36.87 14.89 -23.87
C ASP A 359 37.43 13.55 -23.36
N VAL A 360 37.21 12.46 -24.11
CA VAL A 360 37.86 11.15 -23.87
C VAL A 360 39.15 10.95 -24.69
N GLY A 361 39.59 11.99 -25.41
CA GLY A 361 40.81 11.96 -26.23
C GLY A 361 40.66 11.31 -27.61
N ARG A 362 39.45 10.89 -28.01
CA ARG A 362 39.18 10.31 -29.36
C ARG A 362 39.22 11.40 -30.43
N LEU A 363 39.96 11.16 -31.51
CA LEU A 363 39.97 12.00 -32.71
C LEU A 363 38.65 11.85 -33.49
N VAL A 364 38.07 12.97 -33.90
CA VAL A 364 36.76 13.10 -34.56
C VAL A 364 36.81 14.18 -35.63
N CYS A 365 35.90 14.09 -36.60
CA CYS A 365 35.74 15.13 -37.62
C CYS A 365 34.83 16.27 -37.13
N PRO A 366 35.13 17.53 -37.49
CA PRO A 366 34.24 18.66 -37.20
C PRO A 366 32.81 18.52 -37.75
N GLU A 367 32.61 17.81 -38.87
CA GLU A 367 31.30 17.50 -39.45
C GLU A 367 30.49 16.41 -38.71
N ASP A 368 31.06 15.76 -37.70
CA ASP A 368 30.32 14.79 -36.89
C ASP A 368 29.17 15.51 -36.18
N GLU A 369 27.93 15.23 -36.61
CA GLU A 369 26.71 15.81 -36.02
C GLU A 369 26.57 15.49 -34.51
N THR A 370 27.25 14.45 -34.03
CA THR A 370 27.29 14.12 -32.61
C THR A 370 28.27 15.00 -31.85
N LEU A 371 29.30 15.57 -32.48
CA LEU A 371 30.28 16.40 -31.78
C LEU A 371 29.70 17.77 -31.40
N VAL A 372 29.74 18.09 -30.11
CA VAL A 372 29.28 19.39 -29.60
C VAL A 372 30.29 20.02 -28.65
N ARG A 373 30.34 21.35 -28.65
CA ARG A 373 31.11 22.14 -27.69
C ARG A 373 30.28 22.36 -26.43
N PHE A 374 30.88 22.06 -25.27
CA PHE A 374 30.22 22.26 -23.98
C PHE A 374 30.55 23.65 -23.40
N PRO A 375 29.55 24.48 -23.06
CA PRO A 375 29.75 25.85 -22.58
C PRO A 375 30.61 25.90 -21.30
N ALA A 376 31.55 26.83 -21.25
CA ALA A 376 32.40 27.02 -20.07
C ALA A 376 31.59 27.34 -18.80
N LYS A 377 30.49 28.11 -18.94
CA LYS A 377 29.59 28.48 -17.84
C LYS A 377 28.90 27.30 -17.15
N TRP A 378 28.82 26.14 -17.81
CA TRP A 378 28.16 24.95 -17.28
C TRP A 378 29.14 23.92 -16.73
N ARG A 379 30.44 24.20 -16.75
CA ARG A 379 31.47 23.30 -16.22
C ARG A 379 31.70 23.54 -14.73
N PHE A 380 32.08 22.50 -14.01
CA PHE A 380 32.28 22.52 -12.57
C PHE A 380 33.71 22.96 -12.20
N GLY A 381 33.78 23.89 -11.24
CA GLY A 381 35.03 24.30 -10.59
C GLY A 381 36.07 24.95 -11.51
N PRO A 382 37.27 25.26 -10.97
CA PRO A 382 38.37 25.83 -11.74
C PRO A 382 38.96 24.83 -12.77
N ASN A 383 38.81 23.53 -12.52
CA ASN A 383 39.28 22.46 -13.40
C ASN A 383 38.37 22.21 -14.62
N ARG A 384 37.26 22.96 -14.75
CA ARG A 384 36.36 22.89 -15.91
C ARG A 384 35.77 21.49 -16.16
N GLU A 385 35.45 20.77 -15.09
CA GLU A 385 34.92 19.41 -15.16
C GLU A 385 33.50 19.38 -15.74
N LEU A 386 33.13 18.27 -16.37
CA LEU A 386 31.81 18.13 -17.00
C LEU A 386 30.75 17.69 -15.98
N PRO A 387 29.54 18.29 -16.00
CA PRO A 387 28.41 17.81 -15.18
C PRO A 387 27.95 16.39 -15.52
N VAL A 388 28.32 15.87 -16.69
CA VAL A 388 27.98 14.49 -17.09
C VAL A 388 29.29 13.73 -17.30
N PRO A 389 29.80 13.03 -16.27
CA PRO A 389 31.08 12.31 -16.35
C PRO A 389 30.99 11.00 -17.15
N SER A 390 29.82 10.68 -17.74
CA SER A 390 29.61 9.46 -18.52
C SER A 390 30.50 9.42 -19.76
N ILE A 391 31.18 8.29 -19.96
CA ILE A 391 32.06 8.08 -21.11
C ILE A 391 31.34 8.23 -22.46
N VAL A 392 30.05 7.90 -22.51
CA VAL A 392 29.22 8.03 -23.71
C VAL A 392 29.03 9.50 -24.08
N ALA A 393 28.58 10.33 -23.13
CA ALA A 393 28.41 11.76 -23.34
C ALA A 393 29.75 12.44 -23.67
N ARG A 394 30.80 12.14 -22.89
CA ARG A 394 32.16 12.67 -23.09
C ARG A 394 32.77 12.29 -24.43
N SER A 395 32.36 11.17 -25.03
CA SER A 395 32.78 10.78 -26.39
C SER A 395 32.15 11.63 -27.50
N THR A 396 31.17 12.46 -27.16
CA THR A 396 30.50 13.40 -28.08
C THR A 396 30.78 14.85 -27.74
N TYR A 397 31.45 15.13 -26.62
CA TYR A 397 31.79 16.49 -26.20
C TYR A 397 33.21 16.82 -26.61
N LEU A 398 33.41 18.02 -27.15
CA LEU A 398 34.74 18.56 -27.44
C LEU A 398 35.57 18.66 -26.15
N SER A 399 36.87 18.31 -26.24
CA SER A 399 37.78 18.37 -25.10
C SER A 399 37.81 19.75 -24.46
N HIS A 400 37.95 19.79 -23.14
CA HIS A 400 38.11 21.03 -22.38
C HIS A 400 39.53 21.61 -22.46
N GLU A 401 40.49 20.87 -23.02
CA GLU A 401 41.85 21.37 -23.29
C GLU A 401 41.89 22.36 -24.45
N TYR A 402 40.85 22.43 -25.30
CA TYR A 402 40.71 23.50 -26.28
C TYR A 402 40.44 24.82 -25.56
N ASP A 403 41.30 25.81 -25.84
CA ASP A 403 41.18 27.17 -25.30
C ASP A 403 39.83 27.81 -25.69
N ASP A 404 39.24 28.61 -24.79
CA ASP A 404 37.96 29.28 -25.07
C ASP A 404 38.05 30.21 -26.29
N ARG A 405 39.23 30.79 -26.58
CA ARG A 405 39.50 31.60 -27.78
C ARG A 405 39.29 30.82 -29.07
N CYS A 406 39.42 29.49 -29.05
CA CYS A 406 39.15 28.62 -30.20
C CYS A 406 37.66 28.48 -30.51
N SER A 407 36.77 28.84 -29.58
CA SER A 407 35.33 28.52 -29.66
C SER A 407 34.67 29.00 -30.94
N GLU A 408 34.90 30.26 -31.32
CA GLU A 408 34.34 30.83 -32.55
C GLU A 408 34.95 30.18 -33.80
N LEU A 409 36.26 29.89 -33.76
CA LEU A 409 37.02 29.31 -34.87
C LEU A 409 36.62 27.85 -35.14
N ILE A 410 36.42 27.06 -34.08
CA ILE A 410 35.91 25.69 -34.18
C ILE A 410 34.44 25.70 -34.69
N GLY A 411 33.67 26.74 -34.37
CA GLY A 411 32.35 26.97 -34.94
C GLY A 411 32.36 27.14 -36.47
N LEU A 412 33.40 27.79 -37.04
CA LEU A 412 33.53 27.97 -38.50
C LEU A 412 33.69 26.65 -39.27
N ILE A 413 34.33 25.66 -38.64
CA ILE A 413 34.51 24.31 -39.18
C ILE A 413 33.34 23.36 -38.83
N GLY A 414 32.25 23.86 -38.25
CA GLY A 414 30.97 23.13 -38.17
C GLY A 414 30.52 22.71 -36.77
N VAL A 415 31.40 22.73 -35.75
CA VAL A 415 31.05 22.27 -34.41
C VAL A 415 30.14 23.26 -33.71
N GLN A 416 28.95 22.80 -33.32
CA GLN A 416 27.97 23.63 -32.63
C GLN A 416 28.14 23.56 -31.11
N GLU A 417 27.67 24.61 -30.41
CA GLU A 417 27.50 24.54 -28.96
C GLU A 417 26.33 23.60 -28.61
N ILE A 418 26.45 22.85 -27.51
CA ILE A 418 25.40 21.93 -27.07
C ILE A 418 24.11 22.69 -26.74
N GLU A 419 22.99 22.23 -27.30
CA GLU A 419 21.69 22.78 -26.94
C GLU A 419 21.27 22.35 -25.52
N PRO A 420 20.60 23.22 -24.73
CA PRO A 420 20.14 22.90 -23.38
C PRO A 420 19.33 21.59 -23.30
N ILE A 421 18.49 21.32 -24.32
CA ILE A 421 17.66 20.12 -24.37
C ILE A 421 18.48 18.83 -24.51
N ARG A 422 19.58 18.87 -25.27
CA ARG A 422 20.49 17.75 -25.46
C ARG A 422 21.27 17.48 -24.18
N PHE A 423 21.83 18.53 -23.57
CA PHE A 423 22.49 18.43 -22.27
C PHE A 423 21.56 17.82 -21.21
N TRP A 424 20.31 18.28 -21.15
CA TRP A 424 19.32 17.69 -20.25
C TRP A 424 19.08 16.20 -20.51
N GLY A 425 19.04 15.78 -21.77
CA GLY A 425 18.89 14.38 -22.16
C GLY A 425 20.04 13.51 -21.64
N ASP A 426 21.26 14.01 -21.77
CA ASP A 426 22.48 13.35 -21.29
C ASP A 426 22.50 13.28 -19.76
N LEU A 427 22.19 14.40 -19.07
CA LEU A 427 22.12 14.47 -17.61
C LEU A 427 21.00 13.57 -17.04
N ARG A 428 19.85 13.48 -17.70
CA ARG A 428 18.76 12.59 -17.31
C ARG A 428 19.13 11.12 -17.46
N THR A 429 19.85 10.79 -18.52
CA THR A 429 20.35 9.43 -18.74
C THR A 429 21.38 9.07 -17.66
N PHE A 430 22.28 9.99 -17.35
CA PHE A 430 23.29 9.82 -16.32
C PHE A 430 22.70 9.65 -14.92
N THR A 431 21.76 10.50 -14.50
CA THR A 431 21.13 10.46 -13.16
C THR A 431 20.36 9.15 -12.89
N ARG A 432 20.05 8.38 -13.92
CA ARG A 432 19.40 7.05 -13.83
C ARG A 432 20.36 5.88 -13.93
N SER A 433 21.64 6.15 -14.16
CA SER A 433 22.68 5.14 -14.25
C SER A 433 23.24 4.79 -12.86
N ALA A 434 23.91 3.64 -12.76
CA ALA A 434 24.62 3.26 -11.54
C ALA A 434 25.81 4.19 -11.24
N GLU A 435 26.36 4.87 -12.25
CA GLU A 435 27.48 5.80 -12.11
C GLU A 435 27.12 7.06 -11.30
N PHE A 436 25.84 7.45 -11.32
CA PHE A 436 25.36 8.59 -10.54
C PHE A 436 25.48 8.36 -9.03
N ALA A 437 25.24 7.14 -8.56
CA ALA A 437 25.35 6.80 -7.15
C ALA A 437 26.81 6.76 -6.64
N LEU A 438 27.79 6.81 -7.54
CA LEU A 438 29.23 6.84 -7.22
C LEU A 438 29.77 8.26 -7.09
N GLN A 439 28.98 9.29 -7.41
CA GLN A 439 29.42 10.67 -7.31
C GLN A 439 29.57 11.10 -5.84
N ASP A 440 30.54 11.96 -5.57
CA ASP A 440 30.79 12.49 -4.25
C ASP A 440 29.88 13.69 -3.91
N GLU A 441 29.99 14.15 -2.67
CA GLU A 441 29.18 15.27 -2.17
C GLU A 441 29.48 16.58 -2.93
N ASP A 442 30.73 16.82 -3.29
CA ASP A 442 31.17 18.04 -3.99
C ASP A 442 30.56 18.12 -5.40
N TRP A 443 30.47 17.00 -6.11
CA TRP A 443 29.79 16.94 -7.40
C TRP A 443 28.31 17.31 -7.27
N HIS A 444 27.61 16.77 -6.27
CA HIS A 444 26.19 17.09 -6.05
C HIS A 444 25.97 18.55 -5.68
N ILE A 445 26.91 19.14 -4.96
CA ILE A 445 26.93 20.55 -4.60
C ILE A 445 27.09 21.43 -5.85
N HIS A 446 28.05 21.12 -6.73
CA HIS A 446 28.25 21.88 -7.97
C HIS A 446 27.05 21.77 -8.91
N LEU A 447 26.44 20.58 -9.02
CA LEU A 447 25.21 20.42 -9.78
C LEU A 447 24.07 21.26 -9.20
N ALA A 448 23.91 21.28 -7.87
CA ALA A 448 22.88 22.09 -7.23
C ALA A 448 23.10 23.59 -7.47
N ASP A 449 24.35 24.06 -7.43
CA ASP A 449 24.69 25.45 -7.73
C ASP A 449 24.34 25.82 -9.18
N LEU A 450 24.74 24.98 -10.15
CA LEU A 450 24.41 25.17 -11.57
C LEU A 450 22.90 25.26 -11.80
N LEU A 451 22.13 24.34 -11.23
CA LEU A 451 20.68 24.27 -11.43
C LEU A 451 19.91 25.37 -10.69
N ASN A 452 20.45 25.91 -9.60
CA ASN A 452 19.86 27.04 -8.87
C ASN A 452 20.10 28.37 -9.59
N ASN A 453 21.24 28.53 -10.26
CA ASN A 453 21.67 29.80 -10.84
C ASN A 453 21.34 29.94 -12.34
N ASP A 454 21.22 28.85 -13.10
CA ASP A 454 20.87 28.88 -14.52
C ASP A 454 19.36 28.65 -14.73
N SER A 455 18.66 29.72 -15.12
CA SER A 455 17.20 29.70 -15.32
C SER A 455 16.74 28.77 -16.43
N GLU A 456 17.56 28.56 -17.46
CA GLU A 456 17.21 27.75 -18.62
C GLU A 456 17.26 26.25 -18.26
N LEU A 457 18.29 25.85 -17.52
CA LEU A 457 18.43 24.49 -17.01
C LEU A 457 17.39 24.16 -15.94
N CYS A 458 17.05 25.13 -15.09
CA CYS A 458 16.06 24.98 -14.02
C CYS A 458 14.65 24.60 -14.53
N LEU A 459 14.28 25.00 -15.75
CA LEU A 459 12.97 24.68 -16.33
C LEU A 459 12.78 23.17 -16.57
N TYR A 460 13.84 22.48 -16.99
CA TYR A 460 13.78 21.06 -17.37
C TYR A 460 14.20 20.12 -16.23
N SER A 461 14.90 20.65 -15.22
CA SER A 461 15.58 19.89 -14.18
C SER A 461 14.68 19.18 -13.17
N LYS A 462 13.40 19.57 -13.05
CA LYS A 462 12.42 18.92 -12.13
C LYS A 462 12.18 17.43 -12.41
N SER A 463 12.52 16.98 -13.61
CA SER A 463 12.37 15.60 -14.08
C SER A 463 13.60 14.71 -13.84
N LEU A 464 14.68 15.28 -13.31
CA LEU A 464 15.93 14.59 -13.01
C LEU A 464 15.81 13.87 -11.67
N ASP A 465 16.31 12.64 -11.60
CA ASP A 465 16.26 11.80 -10.39
C ASP A 465 17.44 12.15 -9.46
N ILE A 466 17.42 13.37 -8.90
CA ILE A 466 18.54 13.97 -8.14
C ILE A 466 18.22 14.30 -6.68
N ILE A 467 17.00 14.02 -6.22
CA ILE A 467 16.62 14.21 -4.81
C ILE A 467 16.84 12.88 -4.07
N PRO A 468 17.79 12.81 -3.11
CA PRO A 468 17.98 11.61 -2.32
C PRO A 468 16.85 11.47 -1.31
N VAL A 469 16.27 10.27 -1.22
CA VAL A 469 15.14 10.00 -0.32
C VAL A 469 15.26 8.66 0.40
N GLU A 470 14.75 8.64 1.62
CA GLU A 470 14.48 7.44 2.40
C GLU A 470 12.97 7.10 2.36
N GLY A 471 12.66 5.81 2.40
CA GLY A 471 11.28 5.30 2.40
C GLY A 471 10.62 5.14 1.01
N GLY A 472 11.34 5.48 -0.06
CA GLY A 472 10.93 5.25 -1.45
C GLY A 472 11.40 3.90 -2.01
N VAL A 473 10.85 3.52 -3.18
CA VAL A 473 11.30 2.32 -3.93
C VAL A 473 12.71 2.51 -4.49
N ALA A 474 13.05 3.75 -4.85
CA ALA A 474 14.37 4.13 -5.33
C ALA A 474 15.02 5.13 -4.35
N PRO A 475 16.36 5.09 -4.17
CA PRO A 475 17.08 5.98 -3.29
C PRO A 475 17.16 7.43 -3.79
N TRP A 476 16.92 7.64 -5.09
CA TRP A 476 16.89 8.94 -5.72
C TRP A 476 15.62 9.08 -6.55
N ILE A 477 14.99 10.25 -6.48
CA ILE A 477 13.75 10.54 -7.20
C ILE A 477 13.78 11.93 -7.83
N SER A 478 12.90 12.13 -8.81
CA SER A 478 12.61 13.46 -9.36
C SER A 478 11.54 14.21 -8.56
N SER A 479 11.57 15.54 -8.66
CA SER A 479 10.52 16.42 -8.13
C SER A 479 9.15 16.05 -8.69
N LEU A 480 9.07 15.60 -9.95
CA LEU A 480 7.84 15.15 -10.59
C LEU A 480 7.27 13.86 -9.95
N SER A 481 8.14 12.89 -9.65
CA SER A 481 7.73 11.62 -9.03
C SER A 481 7.33 11.79 -7.57
N GLY A 482 7.98 12.70 -6.83
CA GLY A 482 7.73 12.96 -5.41
C GLY A 482 6.78 14.13 -5.13
N ARG A 483 6.04 14.66 -6.12
CA ARG A 483 5.21 15.86 -5.98
C ARG A 483 4.40 15.87 -4.68
N ASN A 484 4.58 16.92 -3.89
CA ASN A 484 3.94 17.18 -2.58
C ASN A 484 4.26 16.19 -1.44
N ASN A 485 5.12 15.21 -1.66
CA ASN A 485 5.39 14.14 -0.69
C ASN A 485 6.82 14.15 -0.16
N ILE A 486 7.64 15.17 -0.47
CA ILE A 486 9.05 15.24 -0.11
C ILE A 486 9.22 16.15 1.11
N PHE A 487 9.92 15.66 2.13
CA PHE A 487 10.11 16.35 3.39
C PHE A 487 11.56 16.34 3.85
N PHE A 488 11.99 17.37 4.58
CA PHE A 488 13.29 17.39 5.23
C PHE A 488 13.31 16.56 6.52
N ALA A 489 14.40 15.82 6.75
CA ALA A 489 14.63 15.09 8.00
C ALA A 489 14.84 16.01 9.21
N THR A 490 15.20 17.28 8.99
CA THR A 490 15.40 18.29 10.03
C THR A 490 14.46 19.48 9.82
N GLU A 491 13.89 19.95 10.92
CA GLU A 491 13.07 21.15 10.97
C GLU A 491 13.93 22.43 10.91
N ARG A 492 13.30 23.60 10.71
CA ARG A 492 14.02 24.88 10.67
C ARG A 492 14.76 25.23 11.97
N ASP A 493 14.30 24.69 13.10
CA ASP A 493 14.90 24.86 14.42
C ASP A 493 16.01 23.83 14.73
N GLY A 494 16.32 22.95 13.77
CA GLY A 494 17.33 21.90 13.91
C GLY A 494 16.84 20.65 14.63
N SER A 495 15.56 20.59 15.02
CA SER A 495 14.98 19.37 15.58
C SER A 495 14.76 18.30 14.51
N THR A 496 14.83 17.02 14.90
CA THR A 496 14.58 15.91 13.98
C THR A 496 13.09 15.80 13.66
N SER A 497 12.76 15.83 12.37
CA SER A 497 11.42 15.61 11.86
C SER A 497 11.01 14.14 12.03
N LEU A 498 9.81 13.90 12.54
CA LEU A 498 9.26 12.55 12.68
C LEU A 498 8.19 12.33 11.61
N LEU A 499 8.62 11.91 10.41
CA LEU A 499 7.74 11.61 9.29
C LEU A 499 7.15 10.19 9.44
N PRO A 500 5.82 10.01 9.29
CA PRO A 500 5.21 8.67 9.34
C PRO A 500 5.64 7.82 8.14
N GLN A 501 5.98 6.55 8.41
CA GLN A 501 6.50 5.59 7.43
C GLN A 501 5.36 4.92 6.66
N GLY A 502 5.63 4.21 5.56
CA GLY A 502 4.63 3.36 4.88
C GLY A 502 3.44 4.06 4.19
N VAL A 503 3.30 5.39 4.29
CA VAL A 503 2.20 6.17 3.68
C VAL A 503 2.58 6.85 2.35
N GLY A 504 3.79 6.60 1.84
CA GLY A 504 4.26 7.16 0.56
C GLY A 504 4.80 8.59 0.66
N LEU A 505 5.08 9.06 1.88
CA LEU A 505 5.83 10.28 2.14
C LEU A 505 7.33 9.93 2.15
N LEU A 506 8.14 10.82 1.61
CA LEU A 506 9.55 10.62 1.33
C LEU A 506 10.36 11.62 2.13
N MET A 507 11.44 11.15 2.74
CA MET A 507 12.29 11.97 3.60
C MET A 507 13.65 12.19 2.95
N ILE A 508 14.10 13.43 2.86
CA ILE A 508 15.47 13.78 2.45
C ILE A 508 16.38 13.62 3.68
N PRO A 509 17.42 12.77 3.60
CA PRO A 509 18.36 12.57 4.70
C PRO A 509 19.06 13.87 5.10
N GLU A 510 19.32 14.05 6.40
CA GLU A 510 20.00 15.24 6.94
C GLU A 510 21.37 15.47 6.27
N ALA A 511 22.11 14.39 5.99
CA ALA A 511 23.40 14.45 5.30
C ALA A 511 23.30 15.14 3.93
N ALA A 512 22.17 15.00 3.23
CA ALA A 512 21.98 15.63 1.92
C ALA A 512 21.67 17.14 1.99
N THR A 513 21.34 17.64 3.18
CA THR A 513 20.91 19.04 3.42
C THR A 513 21.94 19.89 4.16
N ARG A 514 23.15 19.36 4.39
CA ARG A 514 24.23 20.08 5.09
C ARG A 514 24.71 21.31 4.33
N ASP A 515 24.78 21.21 3.00
CA ASP A 515 25.11 22.33 2.12
C ASP A 515 23.85 23.11 1.71
N GLU A 516 23.89 24.43 1.87
CA GLU A 516 22.76 25.33 1.60
C GLU A 516 22.36 25.37 0.12
N ARG A 517 23.28 25.11 -0.83
CA ARG A 517 22.94 25.07 -2.27
C ARG A 517 22.06 23.86 -2.57
N ARG A 518 22.39 22.69 -2.00
CA ARG A 518 21.57 21.48 -2.13
C ARG A 518 20.20 21.66 -1.47
N LYS A 519 20.18 22.22 -0.26
CA LYS A 519 18.94 22.52 0.45
C LYS A 519 18.02 23.45 -0.34
N ARG A 520 18.55 24.55 -0.88
CA ARG A 520 17.82 25.49 -1.74
C ARG A 520 17.25 24.83 -3.00
N LEU A 521 18.00 23.93 -3.62
CA LEU A 521 17.53 23.17 -4.78
C LEU A 521 16.31 22.33 -4.41
N PHE A 522 16.38 21.59 -3.30
CA PHE A 522 15.29 20.74 -2.85
C PHE A 522 14.04 21.54 -2.46
N GLU A 523 14.20 22.69 -1.81
CA GLU A 523 13.09 23.64 -1.53
C GLU A 523 12.43 24.11 -2.85
N THR A 524 13.23 24.48 -3.86
CA THR A 524 12.74 24.87 -5.20
C THR A 524 12.00 23.73 -5.90
N TYR A 525 12.37 22.50 -5.58
CA TYR A 525 11.78 21.27 -6.11
C TYR A 525 10.57 20.77 -5.29
N GLY A 526 10.15 21.52 -4.28
CA GLY A 526 8.94 21.29 -3.51
C GLY A 526 9.13 20.42 -2.27
N ALA A 527 10.36 20.27 -1.77
CA ALA A 527 10.61 19.71 -0.44
C ALA A 527 10.11 20.66 0.65
N LYS A 528 9.48 20.12 1.70
CA LYS A 528 8.82 20.89 2.75
C LYS A 528 9.25 20.47 4.14
N TYR A 529 8.90 21.27 5.14
CA TYR A 529 9.09 20.94 6.55
C TYR A 529 7.85 20.22 7.10
N VAL A 530 8.03 19.24 7.98
CA VAL A 530 6.93 18.43 8.52
C VAL A 530 6.01 19.27 9.40
N SER A 531 6.58 20.21 10.15
CA SER A 531 5.87 21.17 11.00
C SER A 531 4.92 22.11 10.23
N GLU A 532 5.25 22.45 8.98
CA GLU A 532 4.46 23.34 8.12
C GLU A 532 3.25 22.61 7.49
N GLU A 533 3.35 21.29 7.32
CA GLU A 533 2.40 20.48 6.54
C GLU A 533 1.73 19.36 7.36
N THR A 534 1.71 19.51 8.68
CA THR A 534 1.20 18.49 9.61
C THR A 534 -0.24 18.06 9.30
N ARG A 535 -1.08 19.00 8.81
CA ARG A 535 -2.47 18.72 8.42
C ARG A 535 -2.54 17.83 7.17
N MET A 536 -1.74 18.12 6.15
CA MET A 536 -1.70 17.34 4.92
C MET A 536 -1.18 15.92 5.19
N ILE A 537 -0.17 15.79 6.04
CA ILE A 537 0.36 14.48 6.47
C ILE A 537 -0.73 13.68 7.19
N ALA A 538 -1.47 14.30 8.12
CA ALA A 538 -2.57 13.64 8.81
C ALA A 538 -3.73 13.24 7.86
N GLU A 539 -4.04 14.08 6.86
CA GLU A 539 -5.00 13.77 5.80
C GLU A 539 -4.52 12.59 4.93
N THR A 540 -3.22 12.52 4.63
CA THR A 540 -2.62 11.39 3.90
C THR A 540 -2.74 10.08 4.68
N ILE A 541 -2.44 10.09 5.98
CA ILE A 541 -2.65 8.94 6.87
C ILE A 541 -4.13 8.51 6.80
N LYS A 542 -5.05 9.46 6.96
CA LYS A 542 -6.50 9.19 6.92
C LYS A 542 -6.93 8.54 5.60
N GLU A 543 -6.50 9.08 4.46
CA GLU A 543 -6.84 8.55 3.14
C GLU A 543 -6.29 7.14 2.93
N LYS A 544 -5.04 6.91 3.35
CA LYS A 544 -4.40 5.59 3.25
C LYS A 544 -5.14 4.55 4.08
N HIS A 545 -5.46 4.85 5.34
CA HIS A 545 -6.24 3.95 6.21
C HIS A 545 -7.67 3.72 5.66
N ALA A 546 -8.33 4.74 5.12
CA ALA A 546 -9.64 4.59 4.47
C ALA A 546 -9.58 3.71 3.21
N SER A 547 -8.53 3.85 2.39
CA SER A 547 -8.34 3.04 1.20
C SER A 547 -8.08 1.57 1.52
N ALA A 548 -7.39 1.28 2.64
CA ALA A 548 -7.18 -0.08 3.13
C ALA A 548 -8.50 -0.74 3.55
N ASN A 549 -9.43 0.02 4.15
CA ASN A 549 -10.78 -0.45 4.49
C ASN A 549 -11.57 -0.90 3.26
N LEU A 550 -11.52 -0.12 2.17
CA LEU A 550 -12.29 -0.39 0.95
C LEU A 550 -11.82 -1.64 0.22
N LYS A 551 -10.52 -1.94 0.24
CA LYS A 551 -9.94 -3.04 -0.54
C LYS A 551 -9.96 -4.39 0.19
N ARG A 552 -10.33 -4.46 1.49
CA ARG A 552 -10.15 -5.65 2.37
C ARG A 552 -8.82 -6.37 2.06
N ALA A 553 -7.77 -5.58 1.83
CA ALA A 553 -6.53 -6.07 1.25
C ALA A 553 -5.82 -7.00 2.24
N ASN A 554 -5.16 -8.04 1.72
CA ASN A 554 -4.20 -8.84 2.49
C ASN A 554 -3.18 -7.86 3.14
N PHE A 555 -3.09 -7.86 4.47
CA PHE A 555 -2.32 -6.91 5.30
C PHE A 555 -0.79 -7.01 5.17
N SER A 556 -0.26 -7.33 3.98
CA SER A 556 1.19 -7.35 3.73
C SER A 556 1.79 -5.97 3.43
N GLN A 557 0.99 -4.89 3.45
CA GLN A 557 1.45 -3.56 3.04
C GLN A 557 2.12 -2.75 4.15
N TRP A 558 1.73 -2.93 5.42
CA TRP A 558 2.28 -2.17 6.55
C TRP A 558 2.85 -3.08 7.62
N THR A 559 4.03 -2.70 8.10
CA THR A 559 4.68 -3.33 9.26
C THR A 559 4.14 -2.75 10.57
N THR A 560 4.43 -3.41 11.69
CA THR A 560 4.14 -2.89 13.03
C THR A 560 4.76 -1.50 13.24
N LYS A 561 5.96 -1.27 12.72
CA LYS A 561 6.66 0.02 12.84
C LYS A 561 5.94 1.15 12.09
N ASP A 562 5.41 0.85 10.91
CA ASP A 562 4.63 1.83 10.12
C ASP A 562 3.38 2.27 10.90
N LEU A 563 2.56 1.30 11.35
CA LEU A 563 1.32 1.58 12.07
C LEU A 563 1.54 2.31 13.41
N VAL A 564 2.64 2.01 14.11
CA VAL A 564 3.05 2.77 15.31
C VAL A 564 3.43 4.20 14.93
N SER A 565 4.21 4.39 13.86
CA SER A 565 4.63 5.72 13.40
C SER A 565 3.45 6.62 13.02
N HIS A 566 2.40 6.07 12.39
CA HIS A 566 1.20 6.83 12.01
C HIS A 566 0.50 7.39 13.26
N LEU A 567 0.28 6.54 14.27
CA LEU A 567 -0.44 6.95 15.48
C LEU A 567 0.41 7.80 16.41
N SER A 568 1.72 7.54 16.47
CA SER A 568 2.69 8.39 17.17
C SER A 568 2.68 9.82 16.60
N PHE A 569 2.67 9.96 15.27
CA PHE A 569 2.55 11.26 14.60
C PHE A 569 1.22 11.97 14.93
N LEU A 570 0.10 11.25 14.84
CA LEU A 570 -1.24 11.80 15.15
C LEU A 570 -1.36 12.22 16.63
N PHE A 571 -0.78 11.45 17.55
CA PHE A 571 -0.80 11.76 18.97
C PHE A 571 0.01 13.01 19.31
N ARG A 572 1.24 13.11 18.80
CA ARG A 572 2.11 14.30 18.99
C ARG A 572 1.43 15.56 18.46
N ASN A 573 0.66 15.45 17.38
CA ASN A 573 -0.01 16.57 16.72
C ASN A 573 -1.53 16.69 17.00
N ARG A 574 -2.03 15.98 18.03
CA ARG A 574 -3.49 15.84 18.33
C ARG A 574 -4.26 17.14 18.55
N THR A 575 -3.58 18.23 18.87
CA THR A 575 -4.20 19.56 19.05
C THR A 575 -4.30 20.35 17.75
N ARG A 576 -3.57 19.95 16.70
CA ARG A 576 -3.45 20.66 15.42
C ARG A 576 -4.17 19.97 14.27
N VAL A 577 -4.47 18.67 14.38
CA VAL A 577 -5.03 17.87 13.28
C VAL A 577 -6.31 17.14 13.68
N SER A 578 -7.18 16.89 12.70
CA SER A 578 -8.36 16.05 12.88
C SER A 578 -7.95 14.58 12.89
N ILE A 579 -8.31 13.87 13.96
CA ILE A 579 -7.98 12.44 14.08
C ILE A 579 -9.00 11.60 13.29
N PRO A 580 -8.56 10.70 12.40
CA PRO A 580 -9.44 9.74 11.73
C PRO A 580 -10.05 8.76 12.73
N LYS A 581 -11.33 8.38 12.57
CA LYS A 581 -11.99 7.43 13.49
C LYS A 581 -11.66 5.97 13.17
N ASP A 582 -11.56 5.64 11.87
CA ASP A 582 -11.37 4.27 11.39
C ASP A 582 -9.91 4.05 10.99
N VAL A 583 -9.07 3.74 11.97
CA VAL A 583 -7.64 3.45 11.77
C VAL A 583 -7.33 1.98 12.03
N TRP A 584 -6.29 1.49 11.36
CA TRP A 584 -5.73 0.15 11.58
C TRP A 584 -4.63 0.25 12.62
N VAL A 585 -4.55 -0.74 13.50
CA VAL A 585 -3.56 -0.86 14.56
C VAL A 585 -2.87 -2.20 14.50
N ALA A 586 -1.59 -2.24 14.87
CA ALA A 586 -0.85 -3.49 14.96
C ALA A 586 -1.24 -4.26 16.22
N THR A 587 -1.47 -5.56 16.07
CA THR A 587 -1.66 -6.51 17.17
C THR A 587 -0.51 -7.54 17.15
N ASN A 588 -0.48 -8.47 18.11
CA ASN A 588 0.53 -9.54 18.15
C ASN A 588 0.36 -10.58 17.02
N GLU A 589 -0.78 -10.61 16.35
CA GLU A 589 -1.06 -11.57 15.28
C GLU A 589 -1.16 -10.88 13.93
N THR A 590 -2.24 -10.11 13.72
CA THR A 590 -2.53 -9.41 12.46
C THR A 590 -3.08 -8.00 12.73
N PRO A 591 -2.78 -7.02 11.87
CA PRO A 591 -3.37 -5.70 12.00
C PRO A 591 -4.90 -5.75 11.97
N GLN A 592 -5.55 -5.03 12.87
CA GLN A 592 -7.02 -4.95 12.99
C GLN A 592 -7.48 -3.50 13.12
N LEU A 593 -8.77 -3.24 12.94
CA LEU A 593 -9.33 -1.92 13.19
C LEU A 593 -9.23 -1.57 14.67
N ALA A 594 -8.88 -0.31 14.97
CA ALA A 594 -8.75 0.19 16.33
C ALA A 594 -10.04 0.00 17.13
N SER A 595 -11.20 0.24 16.53
CA SER A 595 -12.52 0.02 17.14
C SER A 595 -12.82 -1.44 17.49
N GLU A 596 -12.04 -2.39 16.95
CA GLU A 596 -12.18 -3.83 17.18
C GLU A 596 -11.07 -4.41 18.06
N THR A 597 -10.09 -3.60 18.44
CA THR A 597 -8.89 -4.01 19.17
C THR A 597 -8.92 -3.45 20.58
N PHE A 598 -8.46 -4.22 21.56
CA PHE A 598 -8.35 -3.75 22.94
C PHE A 598 -7.04 -2.98 23.15
N ALA A 599 -7.11 -1.82 23.81
CA ALA A 599 -5.92 -1.05 24.15
C ALA A 599 -4.96 -1.84 25.06
N ARG A 600 -5.52 -2.71 25.92
CA ARG A 600 -4.80 -3.56 26.87
C ARG A 600 -5.39 -4.96 26.86
N PRO A 601 -4.59 -6.01 27.19
CA PRO A 601 -5.13 -7.35 27.35
C PRO A 601 -6.26 -7.38 28.38
N LEU A 602 -7.38 -8.01 28.04
CA LEU A 602 -8.56 -8.08 28.91
C LEU A 602 -8.43 -9.25 29.90
N GLU A 603 -8.49 -8.95 31.18
CA GLU A 603 -8.50 -9.95 32.27
C GLU A 603 -9.88 -10.02 32.90
N MET A 604 -10.43 -11.24 33.03
CA MET A 604 -11.72 -11.48 33.65
C MET A 604 -11.72 -12.81 34.41
N GLY A 605 -12.16 -12.79 35.66
CA GLY A 605 -12.23 -14.00 36.51
C GLY A 605 -10.88 -14.66 36.80
N GLY A 606 -9.78 -13.89 36.77
CA GLY A 606 -8.42 -14.40 36.92
C GLY A 606 -7.84 -15.04 35.64
N TYR A 607 -8.58 -15.01 34.53
CA TYR A 607 -8.12 -15.47 33.22
C TYR A 607 -7.83 -14.28 32.30
N ARG A 608 -6.70 -14.34 31.59
CA ARG A 608 -6.40 -13.43 30.48
C ARG A 608 -7.12 -13.95 29.24
N LEU A 609 -8.09 -13.19 28.76
CA LEU A 609 -8.91 -13.57 27.61
C LEU A 609 -8.06 -13.57 26.33
N SER A 610 -8.32 -14.52 25.44
CA SER A 610 -7.67 -14.59 24.12
C SER A 610 -8.29 -13.56 23.18
N VAL A 611 -7.90 -12.31 23.34
CA VAL A 611 -8.43 -11.16 22.59
C VAL A 611 -7.31 -10.43 21.87
N SER A 612 -7.63 -9.85 20.70
CA SER A 612 -6.70 -8.97 19.99
C SER A 612 -6.43 -7.71 20.79
N ALA A 613 -5.24 -7.61 21.36
CA ALA A 613 -4.76 -6.42 22.03
C ALA A 613 -3.68 -5.71 21.19
N LEU A 614 -3.50 -4.41 21.42
CA LEU A 614 -2.42 -3.65 20.81
C LEU A 614 -1.06 -4.31 21.05
N HIS A 615 -0.23 -4.29 20.01
CA HIS A 615 1.15 -4.77 20.09
C HIS A 615 1.92 -3.98 21.15
N SER A 616 2.85 -4.63 21.85
CA SER A 616 3.64 -3.98 22.93
C SER A 616 4.45 -2.77 22.46
N SER A 617 4.74 -2.68 21.15
CA SER A 617 5.45 -1.55 20.53
C SER A 617 4.77 -0.20 20.75
N TYR A 618 3.42 -0.15 20.85
CA TYR A 618 2.72 1.10 21.14
C TYR A 618 3.05 1.63 22.54
N LYS A 619 3.27 0.74 23.50
CA LYS A 619 3.65 1.12 24.87
C LYS A 619 5.12 1.54 24.96
N THR A 620 6.00 0.93 24.17
CA THR A 620 7.44 1.22 24.20
C THR A 620 7.86 2.41 23.35
N GLU A 621 6.96 2.94 22.49
CA GLU A 621 7.21 4.11 21.64
C GLU A 621 7.45 5.39 22.46
N PHE A 622 6.82 5.51 23.63
CA PHE A 622 6.98 6.65 24.53
C PHE A 622 7.50 6.17 25.90
N PRO A 623 8.49 6.85 26.50
CA PRO A 623 9.00 6.49 27.81
C PRO A 623 7.99 6.79 28.93
N ASP A 624 8.03 5.98 30.00
CA ASP A 624 7.31 6.18 31.26
C ASP A 624 5.78 6.43 31.11
N LYS A 625 5.23 7.41 31.86
CA LYS A 625 3.79 7.70 31.93
C LYS A 625 3.19 8.14 30.60
N GLU A 626 4.01 8.64 29.67
CA GLU A 626 3.55 9.17 28.38
C GLU A 626 3.07 8.03 27.46
N GLY A 627 3.62 6.82 27.62
CA GLY A 627 3.11 5.62 26.95
C GLY A 627 1.72 5.21 27.44
N ASP A 628 1.44 5.34 28.74
CA ASP A 628 0.11 5.07 29.28
C ASP A 628 -0.90 6.16 28.85
N ASP A 629 -0.49 7.43 28.80
CA ASP A 629 -1.29 8.53 28.25
C ASP A 629 -1.62 8.32 26.76
N PHE A 630 -0.68 7.79 25.99
CA PHE A 630 -0.89 7.44 24.58
C PHE A 630 -1.92 6.33 24.41
N LEU A 631 -1.81 5.25 25.20
CA LEU A 631 -2.81 4.16 25.19
C LEU A 631 -4.19 4.65 25.63
N ASP A 632 -4.27 5.49 26.67
CA ASP A 632 -5.53 6.06 27.14
C ASP A 632 -6.17 7.00 26.11
N TRP A 633 -5.33 7.78 25.40
CA TRP A 633 -5.77 8.58 24.27
C TRP A 633 -6.31 7.71 23.13
N MET A 634 -5.60 6.64 22.75
CA MET A 634 -6.05 5.70 21.71
C MET A 634 -7.40 5.07 22.11
N GLU A 635 -7.49 4.60 23.35
CA GLU A 635 -8.69 3.97 23.90
C GLU A 635 -9.90 4.90 23.82
N LYS A 636 -9.72 6.18 24.15
CA LYS A 636 -10.77 7.19 24.13
C LYS A 636 -11.13 7.68 22.73
N VAL A 637 -10.14 7.97 21.88
CA VAL A 637 -10.36 8.61 20.57
C VAL A 637 -10.88 7.64 19.53
N PHE A 638 -10.38 6.40 19.53
CA PHE A 638 -10.81 5.36 18.58
C PHE A 638 -11.95 4.49 19.12
N ASN A 639 -12.49 4.82 20.30
CA ASN A 639 -13.58 4.10 20.96
C ASN A 639 -13.27 2.60 21.12
N MET A 640 -12.06 2.29 21.58
CA MET A 640 -11.63 0.92 21.76
C MET A 640 -12.46 0.24 22.87
N PRO A 641 -12.76 -1.06 22.75
CA PRO A 641 -13.59 -1.75 23.74
C PRO A 641 -12.91 -1.84 25.11
N LYS A 642 -13.66 -1.55 26.18
CA LYS A 642 -13.22 -1.71 27.59
C LYS A 642 -13.69 -2.99 28.24
N SER A 643 -14.65 -3.68 27.62
CA SER A 643 -15.24 -4.92 28.08
C SER A 643 -15.52 -5.84 26.90
N ALA A 644 -15.74 -7.13 27.16
CA ALA A 644 -16.03 -8.11 26.12
C ALA A 644 -17.28 -7.70 25.32
N ARG A 645 -17.11 -7.58 24.00
CA ARG A 645 -18.19 -7.23 23.08
C ARG A 645 -19.17 -8.38 23.01
N LEU A 646 -20.46 -8.13 22.80
CA LEU A 646 -21.43 -9.21 22.63
C LEU A 646 -21.29 -9.92 21.28
N ALA A 647 -21.17 -9.14 20.22
CA ALA A 647 -21.23 -9.66 18.85
C ALA A 647 -20.26 -8.92 17.93
N VAL A 648 -19.84 -9.62 16.88
CA VAL A 648 -19.09 -9.07 15.74
C VAL A 648 -19.97 -9.20 14.49
N SER A 649 -19.91 -8.23 13.59
CA SER A 649 -20.67 -8.23 12.34
C SER A 649 -19.81 -8.72 11.20
N ASP A 650 -20.29 -9.69 10.41
CA ASP A 650 -19.65 -10.11 9.16
C ASP A 650 -20.15 -9.30 7.94
N GLY A 651 -21.03 -8.32 8.17
CA GLY A 651 -21.66 -7.48 7.15
C GLY A 651 -23.06 -7.96 6.71
N ILE A 652 -23.46 -9.18 7.08
CA ILE A 652 -24.78 -9.76 6.74
C ILE A 652 -25.49 -10.24 8.01
N CYS A 653 -24.76 -10.75 9.00
CA CYS A 653 -25.28 -11.27 10.26
C CYS A 653 -24.35 -10.89 11.44
N LEU A 654 -24.94 -10.75 12.62
CA LEU A 654 -24.19 -10.63 13.86
C LEU A 654 -23.97 -12.03 14.46
N SER A 655 -22.72 -12.39 14.71
CA SER A 655 -22.32 -13.62 15.40
C SER A 655 -21.75 -13.31 16.78
N LEU A 656 -21.72 -14.30 17.68
CA LEU A 656 -21.11 -14.13 18.98
C LEU A 656 -19.64 -13.76 18.81
N SER A 657 -19.22 -12.72 19.54
CA SER A 657 -17.84 -12.27 19.45
C SER A 657 -16.87 -13.34 20.00
N PRO A 658 -15.63 -13.44 19.49
CA PRO A 658 -14.64 -14.37 20.04
C PRO A 658 -14.42 -14.17 21.54
N GLU A 659 -14.50 -12.92 22.01
CA GLU A 659 -14.31 -12.59 23.42
C GLU A 659 -15.46 -13.11 24.27
N MET A 660 -16.72 -12.90 23.84
CA MET A 660 -17.90 -13.40 24.55
C MET A 660 -17.98 -14.93 24.48
N ALA A 661 -17.58 -15.55 23.36
CA ALA A 661 -17.48 -16.99 23.23
C ALA A 661 -16.43 -17.57 24.20
N TYR A 662 -15.28 -16.92 24.33
CA TYR A 662 -14.25 -17.32 25.30
C TYR A 662 -14.76 -17.20 26.74
N VAL A 663 -15.40 -16.08 27.08
CA VAL A 663 -16.03 -15.88 28.40
C VAL A 663 -17.06 -16.99 28.67
N ALA A 664 -17.94 -17.27 27.72
CA ALA A 664 -18.96 -18.32 27.84
C ALA A 664 -18.36 -19.72 28.05
N GLN A 665 -17.18 -19.99 27.48
CA GLN A 665 -16.53 -21.31 27.54
C GLN A 665 -15.60 -21.49 28.75
N LYS A 666 -14.86 -20.45 29.16
CA LYS A 666 -13.74 -20.55 30.10
C LYS A 666 -13.99 -19.88 31.44
N CYS A 667 -14.75 -18.79 31.48
CA CYS A 667 -15.08 -18.10 32.72
C CYS A 667 -16.17 -18.84 33.50
N ASN A 668 -16.32 -18.51 34.79
CA ASN A 668 -17.38 -19.14 35.57
C ASN A 668 -18.76 -18.63 35.11
N SER A 669 -19.79 -19.46 35.30
CA SER A 669 -21.14 -19.13 34.83
C SER A 669 -21.73 -17.87 35.48
N SER A 670 -21.31 -17.52 36.70
CA SER A 670 -21.74 -16.30 37.38
C SER A 670 -21.14 -15.04 36.76
N GLU A 671 -19.90 -15.09 36.28
CA GLU A 671 -19.23 -13.98 35.56
C GLU A 671 -19.88 -13.71 34.21
N PHE A 672 -20.17 -14.76 33.43
CA PHE A 672 -20.90 -14.63 32.17
C PHE A 672 -22.27 -13.97 32.37
N LEU A 673 -23.04 -14.45 33.36
CA LEU A 673 -24.34 -13.87 33.70
C LEU A 673 -24.20 -12.40 34.17
N ASN A 674 -23.21 -12.09 35.00
CA ASN A 674 -22.98 -10.72 35.46
C ASN A 674 -22.58 -9.77 34.33
N LEU A 675 -21.79 -10.23 33.36
CA LEU A 675 -21.42 -9.45 32.17
C LEU A 675 -22.67 -9.11 31.33
N LEU A 676 -23.55 -10.10 31.12
CA LEU A 676 -24.85 -9.87 30.46
C LEU A 676 -25.70 -8.85 31.21
N ARG A 677 -25.75 -8.93 32.55
CA ARG A 677 -26.50 -8.00 33.39
C ARG A 677 -25.95 -6.58 33.31
N GLN A 678 -24.63 -6.40 33.47
CA GLN A 678 -23.98 -5.09 33.50
C GLN A 678 -24.19 -4.29 32.21
N HIS A 679 -24.25 -4.98 31.08
CA HIS A 679 -24.39 -4.37 29.77
C HIS A 679 -25.74 -4.62 29.10
N TRP A 680 -26.74 -5.11 29.85
CA TRP A 680 -28.05 -5.48 29.32
C TRP A 680 -28.73 -4.34 28.55
N GLY A 681 -28.58 -3.09 29.00
CA GLY A 681 -29.13 -1.94 28.29
C GLY A 681 -28.75 -1.91 26.81
N LYS A 682 -27.48 -2.17 26.49
CA LYS A 682 -26.97 -2.23 25.11
C LYS A 682 -27.32 -3.55 24.41
N TYR A 683 -27.26 -4.67 25.13
CA TYR A 683 -27.50 -6.00 24.56
C TYR A 683 -28.97 -6.25 24.23
N SER A 684 -29.88 -5.60 24.95
CA SER A 684 -31.32 -5.76 24.78
C SER A 684 -31.78 -5.41 23.37
N ASP A 685 -31.14 -4.46 22.68
CA ASP A 685 -31.54 -4.01 21.34
C ASP A 685 -31.39 -5.10 20.27
N VAL A 686 -30.42 -6.00 20.43
CA VAL A 686 -30.15 -7.10 19.50
C VAL A 686 -30.61 -8.47 20.00
N LEU A 687 -30.83 -8.62 21.31
CA LEU A 687 -31.24 -9.89 21.94
C LEU A 687 -32.71 -9.96 22.36
N THR A 688 -33.48 -8.87 22.26
CA THR A 688 -34.92 -8.89 22.61
C THR A 688 -35.75 -9.19 21.37
N PRO A 689 -36.51 -10.30 21.34
CA PRO A 689 -37.52 -10.51 20.31
C PRO A 689 -38.46 -9.29 20.24
N ASP A 690 -38.93 -8.93 19.04
CA ASP A 690 -39.80 -7.78 18.75
C ASP A 690 -39.13 -6.40 18.69
N LYS A 691 -37.85 -6.27 19.05
CA LYS A 691 -37.08 -5.04 18.74
C LYS A 691 -36.61 -5.02 17.29
N PRO A 692 -36.54 -3.83 16.63
CA PRO A 692 -36.11 -3.72 15.22
C PRO A 692 -34.69 -4.27 14.95
N GLY A 693 -33.81 -4.24 15.96
CA GLY A 693 -32.43 -4.71 15.87
C GLY A 693 -32.21 -6.18 16.17
N PHE A 694 -33.27 -6.97 16.42
CA PHE A 694 -33.17 -8.37 16.88
C PHE A 694 -32.40 -9.28 15.90
N GLN A 695 -31.45 -10.05 16.44
CA GLN A 695 -30.62 -10.98 15.68
C GLN A 695 -30.83 -12.41 16.15
N LYS A 696 -31.62 -13.18 15.41
CA LYS A 696 -32.01 -14.55 15.79
C LYS A 696 -30.80 -15.47 15.99
N LYS A 697 -29.80 -15.42 15.12
CA LYS A 697 -28.60 -16.28 15.19
C LYS A 697 -27.80 -16.02 16.49
N LEU A 698 -27.54 -14.76 16.79
CA LEU A 698 -26.87 -14.34 18.02
C LEU A 698 -27.67 -14.74 19.27
N TRP A 699 -28.99 -14.56 19.22
CA TRP A 699 -29.88 -15.00 20.30
C TRP A 699 -29.78 -16.53 20.49
N ASP A 700 -29.85 -17.31 19.41
CA ASP A 700 -29.71 -18.77 19.44
C ASP A 700 -28.37 -19.20 20.06
N GLU A 701 -27.26 -18.53 19.75
CA GLU A 701 -25.95 -18.82 20.33
C GLU A 701 -25.91 -18.53 21.86
N ILE A 702 -26.47 -17.41 22.30
CA ILE A 702 -26.56 -17.05 23.73
C ILE A 702 -27.45 -18.02 24.51
N VAL A 703 -28.65 -18.31 24.01
CA VAL A 703 -29.61 -19.15 24.75
C VAL A 703 -29.20 -20.63 24.81
N ASN A 704 -28.34 -21.07 23.89
CA ASN A 704 -27.75 -22.41 23.89
C ASN A 704 -26.43 -22.49 24.69
N THR A 705 -25.92 -21.37 25.20
CA THR A 705 -24.72 -21.35 26.04
C THR A 705 -24.94 -22.19 27.30
N LYS A 706 -23.99 -23.06 27.62
CA LYS A 706 -24.08 -23.98 28.77
C LYS A 706 -23.72 -23.26 30.06
N ILE A 707 -24.68 -23.19 30.98
CA ILE A 707 -24.57 -22.53 32.28
C ILE A 707 -24.58 -23.59 33.39
N ARG A 708 -23.62 -23.48 34.31
CA ARG A 708 -23.59 -24.27 35.54
C ARG A 708 -24.71 -23.82 36.47
N CYS A 709 -25.68 -24.70 36.69
CA CYS A 709 -26.81 -24.48 37.59
C CYS A 709 -26.40 -24.74 39.06
N GLN A 710 -27.28 -24.42 40.02
CA GLN A 710 -27.04 -24.64 41.46
C GLN A 710 -26.82 -26.12 41.81
N ASP A 711 -27.36 -27.03 41.01
CA ASP A 711 -27.14 -28.48 41.12
C ASP A 711 -25.79 -28.95 40.56
N SER A 712 -24.90 -28.01 40.22
CA SER A 712 -23.60 -28.24 39.60
C SER A 712 -23.62 -28.88 38.21
N GLN A 713 -24.77 -29.06 37.57
CA GLN A 713 -24.84 -29.53 36.19
C GLN A 713 -24.87 -28.37 35.19
N TYR A 714 -24.27 -28.59 34.01
CA TYR A 714 -24.25 -27.62 32.92
C TYR A 714 -25.43 -27.84 31.97
N ARG A 715 -26.24 -26.81 31.76
CA ARG A 715 -27.40 -26.86 30.85
C ARG A 715 -27.50 -25.62 29.98
N PRO A 716 -28.06 -25.71 28.76
CA PRO A 716 -28.34 -24.53 27.93
C PRO A 716 -29.16 -23.49 28.71
N LEU A 717 -28.84 -22.21 28.57
CA LEU A 717 -29.51 -21.11 29.27
C LEU A 717 -31.05 -21.18 29.14
N LYS A 718 -31.58 -21.48 27.96
CA LYS A 718 -33.03 -21.64 27.72
C LYS A 718 -33.71 -22.78 28.50
N GLU A 719 -32.93 -23.75 28.97
CA GLU A 719 -33.43 -24.90 29.73
C GLU A 719 -33.34 -24.68 31.25
N THR A 720 -32.80 -23.54 31.68
CA THR A 720 -32.64 -23.18 33.08
C THR A 720 -33.86 -22.46 33.65
N LEU A 721 -33.95 -22.45 34.98
CA LEU A 721 -35.01 -21.81 35.74
C LEU A 721 -34.45 -20.66 36.58
N LEU A 722 -35.22 -19.58 36.69
CA LEU A 722 -34.98 -18.57 37.72
C LEU A 722 -35.39 -19.11 39.10
N PRO A 723 -34.58 -18.89 40.15
CA PRO A 723 -34.96 -19.24 41.52
C PRO A 723 -36.30 -18.63 41.93
N SER A 724 -37.24 -19.45 42.43
CA SER A 724 -38.53 -19.02 42.96
C SER A 724 -38.75 -19.59 44.35
N THR A 725 -39.41 -18.84 45.24
CA THR A 725 -39.66 -19.24 46.63
C THR A 725 -40.46 -20.54 46.75
N GLY A 726 -41.39 -20.80 45.83
CA GLY A 726 -42.21 -22.03 45.83
C GLY A 726 -41.42 -23.30 45.52
N LEU A 727 -40.63 -23.29 44.44
CA LEU A 727 -39.84 -24.45 44.02
C LEU A 727 -38.55 -24.61 44.84
N TYR A 728 -37.99 -23.52 45.36
CA TYR A 728 -36.79 -23.58 46.20
C TYR A 728 -37.02 -24.39 47.49
N ASN A 729 -38.24 -24.36 48.05
CA ASN A 729 -38.61 -25.19 49.19
C ASN A 729 -38.67 -26.71 48.89
N LEU A 730 -38.57 -27.09 47.61
CA LEU A 730 -38.61 -28.47 47.14
C LEU A 730 -37.24 -28.98 46.65
N THR A 731 -36.19 -28.15 46.70
CA THR A 731 -34.84 -28.51 46.20
C THR A 731 -34.18 -29.64 46.99
N ASP A 732 -34.55 -29.83 48.25
CA ASP A 732 -34.03 -30.91 49.10
C ASP A 732 -34.48 -32.31 48.63
N VAL A 733 -35.50 -32.37 47.77
CA VAL A 733 -36.14 -33.63 47.34
C VAL A 733 -36.08 -33.79 45.82
N VAL A 734 -36.20 -32.69 45.07
CA VAL A 734 -36.18 -32.69 43.60
C VAL A 734 -35.18 -31.66 43.11
N VAL A 735 -34.29 -32.11 42.22
CA VAL A 735 -33.26 -31.24 41.63
C VAL A 735 -33.88 -30.40 40.52
N PHE A 736 -33.78 -29.07 40.65
CA PHE A 736 -34.21 -28.13 39.62
C PHE A 736 -33.00 -27.44 38.98
N PRO A 737 -33.04 -27.16 37.66
CA PRO A 737 -31.97 -26.47 36.95
C PRO A 737 -31.96 -24.96 37.24
N PHE A 738 -31.81 -24.58 38.52
CA PHE A 738 -31.78 -23.18 38.92
C PHE A 738 -30.46 -22.51 38.54
N LEU A 739 -30.56 -21.30 38.01
CA LEU A 739 -29.39 -20.45 37.80
C LEU A 739 -28.69 -20.12 39.13
N PRO A 740 -27.36 -19.91 39.12
CA PRO A 740 -26.56 -19.61 40.32
C PRO A 740 -26.76 -18.15 40.78
N ILE A 741 -28.01 -17.79 41.03
CA ILE A 741 -28.49 -16.45 41.40
C ILE A 741 -29.10 -16.53 42.80
N GLN A 742 -28.87 -15.50 43.62
CA GLN A 742 -29.47 -15.39 44.94
C GLN A 742 -30.94 -14.95 44.80
N ILE A 743 -31.85 -15.58 45.56
CA ILE A 743 -33.28 -15.26 45.49
C ILE A 743 -33.55 -13.78 45.85
N SER A 744 -32.77 -13.22 46.76
CA SER A 744 -32.87 -11.81 47.19
C SER A 744 -32.61 -10.80 46.05
N SER A 745 -31.77 -11.15 45.07
CA SER A 745 -31.44 -10.29 43.93
C SER A 745 -32.19 -10.67 42.65
N ARG A 746 -33.23 -11.50 42.73
CA ARG A 746 -33.99 -11.98 41.55
C ARG A 746 -34.41 -10.87 40.58
N HIS A 747 -34.84 -9.72 41.11
CA HIS A 747 -35.32 -8.59 40.32
C HIS A 747 -34.25 -8.02 39.36
N ASP A 748 -32.97 -8.12 39.73
CA ASP A 748 -31.84 -7.72 38.87
C ASP A 748 -31.70 -8.59 37.61
N TRP A 749 -32.44 -9.70 37.55
CA TRP A 749 -32.35 -10.74 36.51
C TRP A 749 -33.67 -10.93 35.74
N ASP A 750 -34.63 -10.00 35.88
CA ASP A 750 -35.93 -10.06 35.20
C ASP A 750 -35.83 -9.95 33.67
N PHE A 751 -34.64 -9.68 33.14
CA PHE A 751 -34.36 -9.74 31.71
C PHE A 751 -34.07 -11.15 31.17
N LEU A 752 -33.61 -12.08 32.01
CA LEU A 752 -33.25 -13.45 31.58
C LEU A 752 -34.39 -14.24 30.91
N PRO A 753 -35.68 -14.03 31.25
CA PRO A 753 -36.79 -14.64 30.51
C PRO A 753 -36.83 -14.27 29.03
N ILE A 754 -36.31 -13.11 28.64
CA ILE A 754 -36.15 -12.70 27.24
C ILE A 754 -35.15 -13.62 26.51
N LEU A 755 -34.15 -14.14 27.24
CA LEU A 755 -33.16 -15.10 26.76
C LEU A 755 -33.62 -16.57 26.93
N GLY A 756 -34.93 -16.80 27.01
CA GLY A 756 -35.50 -18.14 27.11
C GLY A 756 -35.38 -18.80 28.48
N VAL A 757 -34.80 -18.14 29.49
CA VAL A 757 -34.79 -18.67 30.85
C VAL A 757 -36.20 -18.77 31.38
N LYS A 758 -36.59 -19.93 31.88
CA LYS A 758 -37.94 -20.14 32.39
C LYS A 758 -38.11 -19.36 33.69
N SER A 759 -38.95 -18.33 33.67
CA SER A 759 -39.29 -17.54 34.87
C SER A 759 -40.09 -18.32 35.91
N ARG A 760 -40.72 -19.42 35.47
CA ARG A 760 -41.54 -20.36 36.25
C ARG A 760 -41.39 -21.77 35.67
N ALA A 761 -41.53 -22.79 36.51
CA ALA A 761 -41.56 -24.18 36.06
C ALA A 761 -42.83 -24.47 35.24
N ALA A 762 -42.70 -25.28 34.20
CA ALA A 762 -43.82 -25.72 33.38
C ALA A 762 -44.59 -26.85 34.07
N VAL A 763 -45.83 -27.13 33.63
CA VAL A 763 -46.65 -28.24 34.16
C VAL A 763 -45.89 -29.57 34.14
N GLY A 764 -45.16 -29.86 33.05
CA GLY A 764 -44.35 -31.08 32.97
C GLY A 764 -43.25 -31.18 34.03
N ASP A 765 -42.71 -30.07 34.53
CA ASP A 765 -41.71 -30.06 35.61
C ASP A 765 -42.36 -30.40 36.95
N TRP A 766 -43.56 -29.88 37.21
CA TRP A 766 -44.37 -30.21 38.40
C TRP A 766 -44.89 -31.65 38.38
N LEU A 767 -45.28 -32.18 37.22
CA LEU A 767 -45.69 -33.58 37.08
C LEU A 767 -44.51 -34.53 37.30
N ARG A 768 -43.32 -34.22 36.77
CA ARG A 768 -42.09 -34.97 37.10
C ARG A 768 -41.79 -34.93 38.60
N CYS A 769 -41.99 -33.78 39.24
CA CYS A 769 -41.86 -33.65 40.69
C CYS A 769 -42.80 -34.62 41.43
N LEU A 770 -44.07 -34.70 41.04
CA LEU A 770 -45.03 -35.66 41.63
C LEU A 770 -44.60 -37.12 41.42
N SER A 771 -44.13 -37.48 40.22
CA SER A 771 -43.60 -38.83 39.96
C SER A 771 -42.37 -39.14 40.82
N SER A 772 -41.42 -38.21 40.96
CA SER A 772 -40.26 -38.39 41.84
C SER A 772 -40.64 -38.45 43.33
N LEU A 773 -41.69 -37.74 43.74
CA LEU A 773 -42.24 -37.81 45.10
C LEU A 773 -42.95 -39.14 45.38
N LYS A 774 -43.50 -39.80 44.35
CA LYS A 774 -44.04 -41.16 44.46
C LYS A 774 -42.94 -42.19 44.73
N ASP A 775 -41.79 -42.05 44.07
CA ASP A 775 -40.67 -42.99 44.18
C ASP A 775 -39.84 -42.80 45.46
N THR A 776 -40.10 -41.76 46.26
CA THR A 776 -39.38 -41.50 47.51
C THR A 776 -40.07 -42.18 48.70
N SER A 777 -39.36 -43.11 49.34
CA SER A 777 -39.79 -43.76 50.59
C SER A 777 -39.67 -42.80 51.78
N SER A 778 -40.58 -41.84 51.92
CA SER A 778 -40.65 -40.98 53.11
C SER A 778 -41.36 -41.70 54.25
N THR A 779 -40.80 -41.64 55.45
CA THR A 779 -41.42 -42.17 56.69
C THR A 779 -42.38 -41.18 57.35
N ASP A 780 -42.49 -39.94 56.84
CA ASP A 780 -43.34 -38.86 57.38
C ASP A 780 -44.42 -38.46 56.36
N ASP A 781 -45.59 -39.08 56.47
CA ASP A 781 -46.76 -38.86 55.61
C ASP A 781 -47.32 -37.44 55.72
N VAL A 782 -47.19 -36.78 56.89
CA VAL A 782 -47.75 -35.44 57.13
C VAL A 782 -46.93 -34.38 56.40
N ARG A 783 -45.60 -34.47 56.49
CA ARG A 783 -44.70 -33.58 55.75
C ARG A 783 -44.81 -33.82 54.24
N MET A 784 -44.96 -35.08 53.82
CA MET A 784 -45.17 -35.42 52.42
C MET A 784 -46.49 -34.83 51.89
N HIS A 785 -47.59 -34.99 52.64
CA HIS A 785 -48.89 -34.43 52.28
C HIS A 785 -48.86 -32.90 52.17
N LYS A 786 -48.19 -32.20 53.08
CA LYS A 786 -48.04 -30.73 53.00
C LYS A 786 -47.22 -30.27 51.78
N ARG A 787 -46.16 -31.02 51.43
CA ARG A 787 -45.33 -30.74 50.25
C ARG A 787 -46.11 -30.95 48.96
N ILE A 788 -46.80 -32.08 48.84
CA ILE A 788 -47.64 -32.42 47.69
C ILE A 788 -48.81 -31.45 47.56
N GLY A 789 -49.44 -31.08 48.68
CA GLY A 789 -50.46 -30.03 48.72
C GLY A 789 -49.95 -28.70 48.17
N SER A 790 -48.70 -28.34 48.44
CA SER A 790 -48.07 -27.13 47.87
C SER A 790 -47.88 -27.25 46.36
N VAL A 791 -47.51 -28.43 45.85
CA VAL A 791 -47.42 -28.70 44.41
C VAL A 791 -48.79 -28.60 43.72
N TYR A 792 -49.85 -29.17 44.32
CA TYR A 792 -51.20 -29.03 43.78
C TYR A 792 -51.71 -27.59 43.79
N THR A 793 -51.37 -26.80 44.82
CA THR A 793 -51.71 -25.37 44.88
C THR A 793 -51.02 -24.58 43.76
N GLU A 794 -49.74 -24.83 43.50
CA GLU A 794 -49.01 -24.18 42.40
C GLU A 794 -49.54 -24.61 41.01
N LEU A 795 -49.88 -25.89 40.84
CA LEU A 795 -50.54 -26.39 39.63
C LEU A 795 -51.91 -25.73 39.41
N LEU A 796 -52.72 -25.60 40.48
CA LEU A 796 -53.99 -24.89 40.43
C LEU A 796 -53.81 -23.42 40.02
N PHE A 797 -52.84 -22.74 40.61
CA PHE A 797 -52.55 -21.35 40.30
C PHE A 797 -52.04 -21.16 38.87
N TYR A 798 -51.28 -22.13 38.35
CA TYR A 798 -50.89 -22.18 36.95
C TYR A 798 -52.13 -22.27 36.03
N CYS A 799 -53.06 -23.20 36.30
CA CYS A 799 -54.29 -23.38 35.53
C CYS A 799 -55.20 -22.13 35.57
N GLN A 800 -55.37 -21.51 36.73
CA GLN A 800 -56.18 -20.30 36.88
C GLN A 800 -55.67 -19.12 36.03
N ARG A 801 -54.35 -18.97 35.94
CA ARG A 801 -53.74 -17.88 35.15
C ARG A 801 -53.73 -18.12 33.66
N THR A 802 -53.74 -19.38 33.22
CA THR A 802 -53.96 -19.72 31.81
C THR A 802 -55.41 -19.45 31.40
N GLU A 803 -56.39 -19.73 32.29
CA GLU A 803 -57.80 -19.35 32.08
C GLU A 803 -57.99 -17.83 32.01
N ASP A 804 -57.32 -17.06 32.88
CA ASP A 804 -57.39 -15.60 32.85
C ASP A 804 -56.74 -15.01 31.58
N ARG A 805 -55.67 -15.63 31.07
CA ARG A 805 -55.05 -15.21 29.80
C ARG A 805 -55.90 -15.57 28.59
N SER A 806 -56.56 -16.72 28.56
CA SER A 806 -57.48 -17.07 27.47
C SER A 806 -58.70 -16.14 27.46
N LYS A 807 -59.24 -15.79 28.63
CA LYS A 807 -60.33 -14.79 28.75
C LYS A 807 -59.90 -13.37 28.40
N ALA A 808 -58.69 -12.96 28.76
CA ALA A 808 -58.13 -11.66 28.36
C ALA A 808 -57.82 -11.56 26.85
N GLN A 809 -57.74 -12.69 26.15
CA GLN A 809 -57.50 -12.75 24.72
C GLN A 809 -58.79 -12.65 23.88
N ASP A 810 -59.94 -12.94 24.49
CA ASP A 810 -61.26 -12.72 23.88
C ASP A 810 -61.74 -11.27 23.98
N ASP A 811 -61.19 -10.46 24.90
CA ASP A 811 -61.66 -9.09 25.18
C ASP A 811 -60.78 -7.96 24.60
N VAL A 812 -59.82 -8.24 23.72
CA VAL A 812 -58.92 -7.18 23.22
C VAL A 812 -58.71 -7.18 21.71
N LYS A 813 -59.28 -6.14 21.06
CA LYS A 813 -58.86 -5.56 19.79
C LYS A 813 -57.36 -5.20 19.80
N TYR A 814 -56.46 -6.15 19.55
CA TYR A 814 -55.09 -5.87 19.08
C TYR A 814 -54.57 -7.04 18.24
N ALA A 815 -55.24 -7.30 17.12
CA ALA A 815 -54.77 -8.21 16.08
C ALA A 815 -53.84 -7.49 15.08
N THR A 816 -52.70 -6.96 15.52
CA THR A 816 -51.60 -6.54 14.63
C THR A 816 -50.25 -6.62 15.32
N ALA A 817 -49.74 -7.84 15.53
CA ALA A 817 -48.31 -8.20 15.54
C ALA A 817 -48.15 -9.60 16.14
N PHE A 818 -48.26 -10.68 15.35
CA PHE A 818 -47.63 -12.00 15.57
C PHE A 818 -48.07 -12.95 14.44
N PRO A 819 -47.31 -13.09 13.33
CA PRO A 819 -47.70 -13.95 12.21
C PRO A 819 -47.20 -15.40 12.40
N LEU A 820 -47.47 -16.03 13.56
CA LEU A 820 -47.15 -17.46 13.75
C LEU A 820 -48.23 -18.30 14.45
N PHE A 821 -49.43 -17.75 14.66
CA PHE A 821 -50.59 -18.49 15.16
C PHE A 821 -51.78 -18.41 14.20
N LYS A 822 -51.60 -18.90 12.97
CA LYS A 822 -52.66 -18.93 11.95
C LYS A 822 -53.07 -20.35 11.53
N HIS A 823 -53.10 -21.28 12.48
CA HIS A 823 -53.64 -22.62 12.23
C HIS A 823 -54.24 -23.30 13.46
N VAL A 824 -55.09 -22.60 14.21
CA VAL A 824 -55.98 -23.26 15.17
C VAL A 824 -57.33 -22.54 15.16
N GLN A 825 -58.10 -22.75 14.10
CA GLN A 825 -59.47 -22.26 13.98
C GLN A 825 -60.42 -23.43 14.23
N SER A 826 -60.35 -24.02 15.43
CA SER A 826 -61.32 -24.97 15.96
C SER A 826 -61.13 -25.17 17.48
N LEU A 827 -61.17 -24.08 18.25
CA LEU A 827 -61.18 -24.17 19.72
C LEU A 827 -62.31 -23.30 20.25
N ASN A 828 -63.53 -23.84 20.21
CA ASN A 828 -64.60 -23.44 21.11
C ASN A 828 -64.43 -24.08 22.51
N ASP A 829 -63.26 -24.68 22.80
CA ASP A 829 -62.92 -25.28 24.08
C ASP A 829 -61.49 -24.86 24.49
N LEU A 830 -61.36 -23.97 25.48
CA LEU A 830 -60.11 -23.68 26.21
C LEU A 830 -60.45 -23.77 27.72
N PRO A 831 -59.55 -24.18 28.64
CA PRO A 831 -58.22 -24.80 28.54
C PRO A 831 -58.05 -25.97 29.55
N THR A 832 -58.90 -27.00 29.50
CA THR A 832 -58.83 -28.16 30.42
C THR A 832 -57.91 -29.30 29.96
N ASP A 833 -57.46 -29.27 28.71
CA ASP A 833 -56.54 -30.27 28.15
C ASP A 833 -55.06 -30.04 28.54
N PHE A 834 -54.70 -28.88 29.09
CA PHE A 834 -53.29 -28.54 29.33
C PHE A 834 -52.66 -29.34 30.48
N LEU A 835 -53.44 -29.67 31.49
CA LEU A 835 -53.01 -30.49 32.62
C LEU A 835 -53.29 -31.97 32.34
N ASN A 836 -53.01 -32.48 31.13
CA ASN A 836 -53.18 -33.87 30.69
C ASN A 836 -54.08 -34.70 31.64
N ARG A 837 -55.40 -34.43 31.69
CA ARG A 837 -56.31 -35.15 32.61
C ARG A 837 -56.16 -36.66 32.45
N ALA A 838 -55.96 -37.08 31.20
CA ALA A 838 -55.60 -38.43 30.81
C ALA A 838 -54.43 -39.02 31.62
N ARG A 839 -53.45 -38.22 32.02
CA ARG A 839 -52.30 -38.67 32.81
C ARG A 839 -52.62 -38.88 34.28
N PHE A 840 -53.42 -38.01 34.92
CA PHE A 840 -53.94 -38.29 36.27
C PHE A 840 -54.95 -39.44 36.28
N GLN A 841 -55.60 -39.73 35.15
CA GLN A 841 -56.47 -40.88 34.96
C GLN A 841 -55.68 -42.18 34.69
N ALA A 842 -54.51 -42.09 34.06
CA ALA A 842 -53.66 -43.24 33.72
C ALA A 842 -52.60 -43.57 34.79
N GLU A 843 -52.08 -42.56 35.49
CA GLU A 843 -51.00 -42.68 36.48
C GLU A 843 -51.50 -42.34 37.89
N GLU A 844 -50.98 -43.03 38.91
CA GLU A 844 -51.30 -42.79 40.33
C GLU A 844 -50.57 -41.54 40.84
N LEU A 845 -51.13 -40.35 40.56
CA LEU A 845 -50.52 -39.05 40.88
C LEU A 845 -51.25 -38.30 42.02
N ILE A 846 -52.29 -38.91 42.61
CA ILE A 846 -53.01 -38.36 43.76
C ILE A 846 -52.55 -39.09 45.03
N PHE A 847 -51.92 -38.37 45.96
CA PHE A 847 -51.47 -38.96 47.22
C PHE A 847 -52.58 -38.97 48.27
N LEU A 848 -52.76 -40.07 48.98
CA LEU A 848 -53.64 -40.18 50.14
C LEU A 848 -52.80 -40.52 51.37
N PRO A 849 -52.71 -39.63 52.38
CA PRO A 849 -51.97 -39.94 53.61
C PRO A 849 -52.69 -41.04 54.42
N ALA A 850 -51.95 -41.75 55.28
CA ALA A 850 -52.51 -42.79 56.14
C ALA A 850 -53.61 -42.22 57.05
N SER A 851 -54.86 -42.64 56.83
CA SER A 851 -56.02 -42.23 57.61
C SER A 851 -57.16 -43.25 57.48
N PHE A 852 -58.14 -43.20 58.38
CA PHE A 852 -59.33 -44.06 58.38
C PHE A 852 -59.02 -45.57 58.29
N GLY A 853 -57.95 -46.02 58.96
CA GLY A 853 -57.52 -47.43 58.97
C GLY A 853 -56.84 -47.91 57.68
N ARG A 854 -56.47 -47.00 56.78
CA ARG A 854 -55.74 -47.29 55.53
C ARG A 854 -54.29 -46.80 55.63
N THR A 855 -53.38 -47.51 54.96
CA THR A 855 -52.00 -47.06 54.77
C THR A 855 -51.94 -45.96 53.72
N ALA A 856 -50.91 -45.11 53.77
CA ALA A 856 -50.69 -44.09 52.75
C ALA A 856 -50.53 -44.75 51.37
N THR A 857 -51.15 -44.17 50.36
CA THR A 857 -51.16 -44.74 49.01
C THR A 857 -51.27 -43.67 47.95
N TRP A 858 -50.83 -43.98 46.74
CA TRP A 858 -51.07 -43.18 45.55
C TRP A 858 -52.21 -43.79 44.74
N VAL A 859 -53.10 -42.94 44.23
CA VAL A 859 -54.29 -43.36 43.47
C VAL A 859 -54.45 -42.54 42.21
N ARG A 860 -55.24 -43.06 41.28
CA ARG A 860 -55.61 -42.38 40.03
C ARG A 860 -56.88 -41.56 40.22
N ALA A 861 -57.08 -40.58 39.34
CA ALA A 861 -58.27 -39.72 39.37
C ALA A 861 -59.58 -40.50 39.14
N ASP A 862 -59.57 -41.57 38.35
CA ASP A 862 -60.73 -42.45 38.10
C ASP A 862 -61.12 -43.29 39.34
N GLN A 863 -60.24 -43.41 40.32
CA GLN A 863 -60.52 -44.09 41.59
C GLN A 863 -61.04 -43.11 42.65
N CYS A 864 -61.29 -41.85 42.30
CA CYS A 864 -61.62 -40.80 43.24
C CYS A 864 -62.99 -40.19 42.96
N ILE A 865 -63.61 -39.70 44.03
CA ILE A 865 -64.73 -38.77 44.00
C ILE A 865 -64.45 -37.64 44.99
N TRP A 866 -65.13 -36.51 44.87
CA TRP A 866 -64.97 -35.43 45.84
C TRP A 866 -65.85 -35.60 47.09
N TYR A 867 -67.17 -35.76 46.94
CA TYR A 867 -68.12 -36.01 48.05
C TYR A 867 -68.95 -37.29 47.85
N GLY A 868 -68.95 -38.16 48.85
CA GLY A 868 -69.86 -39.30 48.96
C GLY A 868 -71.04 -39.03 49.91
N THR A 869 -71.99 -39.97 49.96
CA THR A 869 -73.07 -40.00 50.95
C THR A 869 -72.50 -40.36 52.32
N ARG A 870 -73.01 -39.75 53.40
CA ARG A 870 -72.49 -39.98 54.77
C ARG A 870 -72.63 -41.43 55.22
N ASP A 871 -73.61 -42.13 54.68
CA ASP A 871 -74.04 -43.46 55.13
C ASP A 871 -73.38 -44.61 54.35
N PHE A 872 -72.61 -44.31 53.29
CA PHE A 872 -71.90 -45.32 52.49
C PHE A 872 -70.46 -44.90 52.21
N ARG A 873 -69.51 -45.71 52.72
CA ARG A 873 -68.08 -45.51 52.51
C ARG A 873 -67.47 -46.63 51.64
N PRO A 874 -67.21 -46.38 50.35
CA PRO A 874 -66.58 -47.31 49.40
C PRO A 874 -65.22 -47.83 49.91
N ARG A 875 -64.81 -49.03 49.48
CA ARG A 875 -63.50 -49.60 49.77
C ARG A 875 -62.49 -49.28 48.67
N TYR A 876 -62.89 -49.30 47.39
CA TYR A 876 -61.98 -49.20 46.24
C TYR A 876 -62.05 -47.84 45.52
N VAL A 877 -63.11 -47.07 45.72
CA VAL A 877 -63.20 -45.66 45.33
C VAL A 877 -62.97 -44.74 46.54
N PHE A 878 -62.22 -43.64 46.38
CA PHE A 878 -61.76 -42.79 47.49
C PHE A 878 -62.43 -41.42 47.48
N GLN A 879 -62.88 -40.96 48.65
CA GLN A 879 -63.45 -39.62 48.85
C GLN A 879 -62.33 -38.63 49.19
N LEU A 880 -62.02 -37.71 48.28
CA LEU A 880 -60.92 -36.77 48.47
C LEU A 880 -61.18 -35.69 49.53
N ALA A 881 -62.44 -35.30 49.76
CA ALA A 881 -62.78 -34.34 50.80
C ALA A 881 -62.44 -34.80 52.23
N ASP A 882 -62.20 -36.10 52.43
CA ASP A 882 -61.74 -36.65 53.72
C ASP A 882 -60.26 -36.35 53.99
N TYR A 883 -59.47 -36.08 52.95
CA TYR A 883 -58.01 -35.92 53.03
C TYR A 883 -57.55 -34.51 52.66
N TYR A 884 -58.33 -33.78 51.86
CA TYR A 884 -57.98 -32.47 51.35
C TYR A 884 -59.00 -31.41 51.78
N HIS A 885 -58.50 -30.25 52.22
CA HIS A 885 -59.34 -29.10 52.55
C HIS A 885 -60.14 -28.61 51.33
N THR A 886 -61.31 -28.01 51.55
CA THR A 886 -62.22 -27.51 50.49
C THR A 886 -61.57 -26.54 49.50
N SER A 887 -60.45 -25.90 49.87
CA SER A 887 -59.64 -25.07 48.95
C SER A 887 -59.10 -25.84 47.74
N TYR A 888 -58.96 -27.17 47.83
CA TYR A 888 -58.52 -28.01 46.71
C TYR A 888 -59.68 -28.48 45.82
N TYR A 889 -60.93 -28.19 46.16
CA TYR A 889 -62.11 -28.57 45.37
C TYR A 889 -61.97 -28.13 43.91
N ARG A 890 -61.54 -26.88 43.70
CA ARG A 890 -61.35 -26.34 42.35
C ARG A 890 -60.30 -27.13 41.56
N PHE A 891 -59.21 -27.57 42.19
CA PHE A 891 -58.19 -28.38 41.52
C PHE A 891 -58.71 -29.77 41.17
N PHE A 892 -59.28 -30.50 42.13
CA PHE A 892 -59.67 -31.89 41.91
C PHE A 892 -60.96 -32.03 41.07
N VAL A 893 -61.99 -31.24 41.34
CA VAL A 893 -63.28 -31.34 40.62
C VAL A 893 -63.23 -30.54 39.32
N GLN A 894 -62.94 -29.24 39.40
CA GLN A 894 -63.06 -28.36 38.22
C GLN A 894 -61.88 -28.52 37.26
N VAL A 895 -60.64 -28.68 37.75
CA VAL A 895 -59.44 -28.80 36.89
C VAL A 895 -59.18 -30.24 36.46
N LEU A 896 -59.23 -31.23 37.37
CA LEU A 896 -58.97 -32.64 37.03
C LEU A 896 -60.21 -33.40 36.53
N GLY A 897 -61.42 -32.88 36.76
CA GLY A 897 -62.65 -33.54 36.33
C GLY A 897 -63.03 -34.74 37.17
N ILE A 898 -62.61 -34.77 38.45
CA ILE A 898 -63.05 -35.81 39.38
C ILE A 898 -64.53 -35.61 39.67
N ASP A 899 -65.29 -36.70 39.62
CA ASP A 899 -66.73 -36.67 39.85
C ASP A 899 -67.03 -36.07 41.23
N GLU A 900 -67.92 -35.07 41.25
CA GLU A 900 -68.29 -34.39 42.48
C GLU A 900 -69.05 -35.32 43.44
N HIS A 901 -69.86 -36.21 42.88
CA HIS A 901 -70.76 -37.11 43.61
C HIS A 901 -70.72 -38.53 43.04
N TRP A 902 -71.28 -39.48 43.80
CA TRP A 902 -71.50 -40.85 43.34
C TRP A 902 -72.28 -40.91 42.02
N ASN A 903 -71.72 -41.62 41.04
CA ASN A 903 -72.41 -41.97 39.79
C ASN A 903 -72.39 -43.49 39.58
N LEU A 904 -73.21 -43.99 38.66
CA LEU A 904 -73.31 -45.43 38.43
C LEU A 904 -72.01 -46.06 37.93
N SER A 905 -71.18 -45.32 37.20
CA SER A 905 -69.88 -45.81 36.73
C SER A 905 -68.92 -46.08 37.89
N ARG A 906 -68.89 -45.22 38.93
CA ARG A 906 -68.05 -45.42 40.13
C ARG A 906 -68.59 -46.54 41.03
N LEU A 907 -69.90 -46.63 41.21
CA LEU A 907 -70.53 -47.72 41.98
C LEU A 907 -70.34 -49.08 41.28
N ARG A 908 -70.41 -49.09 39.95
CA ARG A 908 -70.08 -50.24 39.12
C ARG A 908 -68.64 -50.68 39.34
N TYR A 909 -67.67 -49.75 39.29
CA TYR A 909 -66.26 -50.05 39.53
C TYR A 909 -66.04 -50.69 40.91
N GLU A 910 -66.70 -50.17 41.94
CA GLU A 910 -66.69 -50.76 43.29
C GLU A 910 -67.23 -52.20 43.28
N ALA A 911 -68.34 -52.45 42.60
CA ALA A 911 -68.94 -53.79 42.46
C ALA A 911 -68.03 -54.78 41.70
N GLU A 912 -67.37 -54.34 40.64
CA GLU A 912 -66.42 -55.15 39.86
C GLU A 912 -65.24 -55.61 40.73
N HIS A 913 -64.73 -54.73 41.61
CA HIS A 913 -63.61 -55.07 42.50
C HIS A 913 -64.03 -56.03 43.61
N LEU A 914 -65.26 -55.88 44.13
CA LEU A 914 -65.82 -56.81 45.12
C LEU A 914 -66.00 -58.23 44.56
N ALA A 915 -66.29 -58.37 43.27
CA ALA A 915 -66.42 -59.67 42.62
C ALA A 915 -65.11 -60.48 42.59
N GLY A 916 -63.95 -59.81 42.70
CA GLY A 916 -62.64 -60.44 42.73
C GLY A 916 -62.12 -60.81 44.13
N VAL A 917 -62.88 -60.52 45.18
CA VAL A 917 -62.47 -60.77 46.57
C VAL A 917 -62.66 -62.25 46.94
N ASP A 918 -61.74 -62.79 47.74
CA ASP A 918 -61.88 -64.14 48.29
C ASP A 918 -63.12 -64.28 49.18
N MET A 919 -64.12 -65.02 48.67
CA MET A 919 -65.41 -65.23 49.33
C MET A 919 -65.31 -65.97 50.67
N ALA A 920 -64.24 -66.72 50.91
CA ALA A 920 -64.07 -67.46 52.16
C ALA A 920 -63.88 -66.53 53.36
N SER A 921 -63.16 -65.42 53.16
CA SER A 921 -62.89 -64.39 54.18
C SER A 921 -63.88 -63.22 54.12
N PHE A 922 -64.47 -62.96 52.95
CA PHE A 922 -65.34 -61.82 52.75
C PHE A 922 -66.81 -62.05 53.16
N ALA A 923 -67.33 -63.28 53.17
CA ALA A 923 -68.75 -63.57 53.45
C ALA A 923 -69.14 -63.45 54.94
N THR A 924 -69.07 -62.24 55.49
CA THR A 924 -69.45 -61.85 56.86
C THR A 924 -70.72 -60.99 56.86
N GLU A 925 -71.34 -60.80 58.03
CA GLU A 925 -72.48 -59.87 58.18
C GLU A 925 -72.10 -58.42 57.84
N ASP A 926 -70.91 -57.96 58.22
CA ASP A 926 -70.44 -56.61 57.89
C ASP A 926 -70.28 -56.40 56.39
N SER A 927 -69.74 -57.40 55.68
CA SER A 927 -69.63 -57.36 54.22
C SER A 927 -71.00 -57.46 53.54
N LEU A 928 -71.95 -58.20 54.11
CA LEU A 928 -73.31 -58.24 53.60
C LEU A 928 -74.02 -56.90 53.79
N SER A 929 -73.85 -56.25 54.94
CA SER A 929 -74.33 -54.90 55.19
C SER A 929 -73.71 -53.89 54.22
N TYR A 930 -72.41 -54.03 53.95
CA TYR A 930 -71.70 -53.20 52.99
C TYR A 930 -72.23 -53.37 51.55
N ILE A 931 -72.43 -54.61 51.09
CA ILE A 931 -73.03 -54.90 49.79
C ILE A 931 -74.47 -54.36 49.72
N ALA A 932 -75.24 -54.49 50.80
CA ALA A 932 -76.59 -53.93 50.86
C ALA A 932 -76.59 -52.40 50.68
N SER A 933 -75.69 -51.68 51.34
CA SER A 933 -75.53 -50.24 51.16
C SER A 933 -75.07 -49.86 49.74
N LEU A 934 -74.18 -50.66 49.12
CA LEU A 934 -73.77 -50.47 47.73
C LEU A 934 -74.96 -50.62 46.77
N LEU A 935 -75.74 -51.70 46.91
CA LEU A 935 -76.93 -51.95 46.08
C LEU A 935 -78.01 -50.88 46.30
N ALA A 936 -78.15 -50.37 47.53
CA ALA A 936 -79.03 -49.26 47.85
C ALA A 936 -78.67 -47.99 47.11
N GLU A 937 -77.39 -47.64 47.14
CA GLU A 937 -76.88 -46.45 46.46
C GLU A 937 -77.06 -46.59 44.95
N MET A 938 -76.80 -47.78 44.38
CA MET A 938 -77.06 -48.06 42.97
C MET A 938 -78.53 -47.90 42.60
N ASP A 939 -79.45 -48.40 43.43
CA ASP A 939 -80.89 -48.28 43.23
C ASP A 939 -81.37 -46.81 43.27
N ILE A 940 -80.82 -46.00 44.18
CA ILE A 940 -81.04 -44.54 44.20
C ILE A 940 -80.62 -43.89 42.88
N ARG A 941 -79.39 -44.18 42.40
CA ARG A 941 -78.88 -43.56 41.16
C ARG A 941 -79.61 -44.04 39.91
N ILE A 942 -80.07 -45.29 39.86
CA ILE A 942 -80.92 -45.79 38.78
C ILE A 942 -82.26 -45.03 38.75
N ARG A 943 -82.91 -44.82 39.92
CA ARG A 943 -84.14 -43.99 39.99
C ARG A 943 -83.91 -42.57 39.50
N ASP A 944 -82.73 -42.00 39.75
CA ASP A 944 -82.42 -40.65 39.30
C ASP A 944 -82.16 -40.60 37.79
N LEU A 945 -81.55 -41.63 37.19
CA LEU A 945 -81.46 -41.76 35.73
C LEU A 945 -82.84 -41.87 35.07
N ASP A 946 -83.75 -42.63 35.68
CA ASP A 946 -85.13 -42.79 35.20
C ASP A 946 -85.87 -41.46 35.10
N LYS A 947 -85.65 -40.55 36.06
CA LYS A 947 -86.22 -39.19 36.05
C LYS A 947 -85.61 -38.30 34.96
N GLN A 948 -84.38 -38.58 34.53
CA GLN A 948 -83.63 -37.77 33.57
C GLN A 948 -83.84 -38.19 32.10
N GLY A 949 -84.54 -39.30 31.83
CA GLY A 949 -84.92 -39.72 30.48
C GLY A 949 -83.75 -40.19 29.60
N LEU A 950 -82.62 -40.57 30.20
CA LEU A 950 -81.41 -41.01 29.51
C LEU A 950 -81.53 -42.46 28.99
N ASP A 951 -80.82 -42.77 27.91
CA ASP A 951 -80.69 -44.14 27.37
C ASP A 951 -79.98 -45.03 28.41
N LYS A 952 -80.71 -46.00 28.95
CA LYS A 952 -80.28 -46.79 30.11
C LYS A 952 -79.42 -47.99 29.71
N ASP A 953 -79.46 -48.39 28.45
CA ASP A 953 -78.89 -49.68 28.05
C ASP A 953 -77.35 -49.69 28.13
N GLU A 954 -76.70 -48.55 27.88
CA GLU A 954 -75.23 -48.40 28.02
C GLU A 954 -74.73 -48.66 29.46
N TYR A 955 -75.48 -48.20 30.47
CA TYR A 955 -75.10 -48.32 31.88
C TYR A 955 -75.58 -49.63 32.52
N LEU A 956 -76.73 -50.14 32.08
CA LEU A 956 -77.36 -51.31 32.68
C LEU A 956 -76.83 -52.65 32.13
N GLU A 957 -76.44 -52.71 30.86
CA GLU A 957 -75.93 -53.95 30.26
C GLU A 957 -74.66 -54.49 30.95
N PRO A 958 -73.65 -53.65 31.27
CA PRO A 958 -72.48 -54.11 32.02
C PRO A 958 -72.85 -54.59 33.42
N LEU A 959 -73.79 -53.90 34.10
CA LEU A 959 -74.24 -54.26 35.45
C LEU A 959 -74.85 -55.66 35.51
N LYS A 960 -75.57 -56.10 34.47
CA LYS A 960 -76.16 -57.45 34.43
C LYS A 960 -75.13 -58.58 34.47
N ARG A 961 -73.88 -58.29 34.05
CA ARG A 961 -72.79 -59.27 33.95
C ARG A 961 -71.89 -59.30 35.19
N ILE A 962 -72.04 -58.34 36.11
CA ILE A 962 -71.20 -58.25 37.30
C ILE A 962 -71.74 -59.16 38.42
N PRO A 963 -70.89 -59.99 39.06
CA PRO A 963 -71.31 -60.79 40.21
C PRO A 963 -71.42 -59.89 41.44
N MET A 964 -72.60 -59.34 41.68
CA MET A 964 -72.84 -58.40 42.81
C MET A 964 -74.01 -58.82 43.70
N LEU A 965 -74.82 -59.81 43.31
CA LEU A 965 -76.02 -60.21 44.05
C LEU A 965 -75.68 -61.31 45.06
N PRO A 966 -75.72 -61.05 46.38
CA PRO A 966 -75.32 -62.06 47.36
C PRO A 966 -76.37 -63.17 47.45
N ILE A 967 -75.97 -64.39 47.09
CA ILE A 967 -76.85 -65.58 47.12
C ILE A 967 -76.52 -66.44 48.33
N ARG A 968 -77.58 -66.79 49.05
CA ARG A 968 -77.58 -67.75 50.15
C ARG A 968 -78.16 -69.09 49.63
N PRO A 969 -77.36 -70.17 49.57
CA PRO A 969 -77.85 -71.48 49.17
C PRO A 969 -78.75 -72.11 50.24
N ALA A 970 -79.58 -73.07 49.83
CA ALA A 970 -80.44 -73.85 50.72
C ALA A 970 -79.60 -74.52 51.82
N ASN A 971 -80.09 -74.47 53.07
CA ASN A 971 -79.45 -75.06 54.27
C ASN A 971 -78.06 -74.51 54.66
N SER A 972 -77.65 -73.33 54.18
CA SER A 972 -76.39 -72.71 54.62
C SER A 972 -76.48 -72.06 56.00
N THR A 973 -75.41 -72.12 56.80
CA THR A 973 -75.27 -71.33 58.03
C THR A 973 -74.68 -69.94 57.79
N ARG A 974 -74.09 -69.68 56.61
CA ARG A 974 -73.50 -68.37 56.26
C ARG A 974 -74.57 -67.39 55.75
N CYS A 975 -74.34 -66.09 55.94
CA CYS A 975 -75.25 -65.03 55.50
C CYS A 975 -75.40 -64.99 53.97
N PHE A 976 -74.33 -65.27 53.22
CA PHE A 976 -74.31 -65.61 51.79
C PHE A 976 -73.04 -66.45 51.49
N THR A 977 -72.95 -67.08 50.32
CA THR A 977 -71.75 -67.89 49.95
C THR A 977 -71.18 -67.56 48.58
N LYS A 978 -71.92 -66.87 47.72
CA LYS A 978 -71.44 -66.40 46.41
C LYS A 978 -72.12 -65.11 46.02
N LEU A 979 -71.46 -64.33 45.15
CA LEU A 979 -72.09 -63.23 44.42
C LEU A 979 -72.50 -63.75 43.04
N ALA A 980 -73.77 -63.63 42.69
CA ALA A 980 -74.30 -64.02 41.40
C ALA A 980 -74.45 -62.81 40.47
N THR A 981 -74.41 -63.10 39.17
CA THR A 981 -74.73 -62.15 38.11
C THR A 981 -76.24 -62.17 37.84
N ALA A 982 -76.80 -61.06 37.36
CA ALA A 982 -78.21 -61.02 36.97
C ALA A 982 -78.48 -61.85 35.70
N ALA A 983 -77.54 -61.85 34.75
CA ALA A 983 -77.59 -62.61 33.51
C ALA A 983 -77.19 -64.09 33.65
N GLY A 984 -76.85 -64.55 34.86
CA GLY A 984 -76.39 -65.91 35.12
C GLY A 984 -77.50 -66.96 34.95
N VAL A 985 -77.11 -68.17 34.53
CA VAL A 985 -78.01 -69.33 34.36
C VAL A 985 -78.37 -69.99 35.71
N ASP A 986 -77.67 -69.60 36.79
CA ASP A 986 -77.89 -70.13 38.14
C ASP A 986 -79.34 -69.96 38.59
N GLU A 987 -79.92 -71.04 39.11
CA GLU A 987 -81.29 -71.06 39.61
C GLU A 987 -81.34 -70.59 41.07
N TRP A 988 -81.87 -69.39 41.28
CA TRP A 988 -82.05 -68.75 42.58
C TRP A 988 -83.23 -67.77 42.50
N PHE A 989 -83.85 -67.53 43.66
CA PHE A 989 -85.10 -66.80 43.75
C PHE A 989 -85.03 -65.60 44.71
N ILE A 990 -85.94 -64.65 44.50
CA ILE A 990 -86.13 -63.49 45.36
C ILE A 990 -87.36 -63.76 46.22
N ALA A 991 -87.18 -63.92 47.52
CA ALA A 991 -88.29 -64.06 48.45
C ALA A 991 -88.85 -62.67 48.80
N ASP A 992 -89.85 -62.22 48.04
CA ASP A 992 -90.42 -60.87 48.12
C ASP A 992 -91.51 -60.70 49.22
N ARG A 993 -91.86 -61.78 49.93
CA ARG A 993 -92.79 -61.76 51.07
C ARG A 993 -92.23 -62.60 52.22
N ASP A 994 -92.41 -62.16 53.47
CA ASP A 994 -91.89 -62.86 54.65
C ASP A 994 -92.38 -64.31 54.77
N ILE A 995 -93.64 -64.55 54.40
CA ILE A 995 -94.25 -65.88 54.39
C ILE A 995 -93.52 -66.80 53.40
N LEU A 996 -93.18 -66.28 52.21
CA LEU A 996 -92.45 -67.04 51.18
C LEU A 996 -90.99 -67.24 51.57
N HIS A 997 -90.35 -66.23 52.17
CA HIS A 997 -89.02 -66.38 52.71
C HIS A 997 -88.97 -67.53 53.73
N ASN A 998 -89.83 -67.49 54.75
CA ASN A 998 -89.80 -68.50 55.82
C ASN A 998 -90.17 -69.90 55.32
N ALA A 999 -91.04 -70.01 54.30
CA ALA A 999 -91.40 -71.28 53.70
C ALA A 999 -90.29 -71.90 52.83
N PHE A 1000 -89.47 -71.06 52.18
CA PHE A 1000 -88.51 -71.50 51.16
C PHE A 1000 -87.03 -71.32 51.56
N LEU A 1001 -86.73 -70.72 52.71
CA LEU A 1001 -85.37 -70.45 53.21
C LEU A 1001 -84.44 -71.68 53.26
N THR A 1002 -85.00 -72.85 53.60
CA THR A 1002 -84.26 -74.13 53.67
C THR A 1002 -84.37 -74.95 52.38
N SER A 1003 -85.20 -74.51 51.43
CA SER A 1003 -85.65 -75.35 50.31
C SER A 1003 -85.07 -74.92 48.97
N VAL A 1004 -84.73 -73.64 48.79
CA VAL A 1004 -84.16 -73.11 47.54
C VAL A 1004 -83.09 -72.04 47.81
N PRO A 1005 -82.14 -71.81 46.89
CA PRO A 1005 -81.22 -70.67 46.97
C PRO A 1005 -81.96 -69.34 46.85
N LEU A 1006 -81.70 -68.42 47.79
CA LEU A 1006 -82.35 -67.12 47.85
C LEU A 1006 -81.33 -65.97 47.77
N LEU A 1007 -81.76 -64.84 47.20
CA LEU A 1007 -81.08 -63.56 47.43
C LEU A 1007 -81.01 -63.29 48.94
N ALA A 1008 -79.86 -62.85 49.43
CA ALA A 1008 -79.55 -62.84 50.86
C ALA A 1008 -80.64 -62.14 51.69
N PRO A 1009 -81.13 -62.77 52.78
CA PRO A 1009 -82.22 -62.31 53.63
C PRO A 1009 -82.15 -60.85 54.10
N ALA A 1010 -80.94 -60.34 54.38
CA ALA A 1010 -80.74 -59.00 54.93
C ALA A 1010 -81.19 -57.88 53.99
N LEU A 1011 -81.29 -58.14 52.67
CA LEU A 1011 -81.67 -57.14 51.66
C LEU A 1011 -83.15 -56.75 51.69
N ARG A 1012 -84.00 -57.50 52.40
CA ARG A 1012 -85.45 -57.24 52.47
C ARG A 1012 -85.86 -56.20 53.51
N HIS A 1013 -85.02 -56.00 54.54
CA HIS A 1013 -85.37 -55.16 55.70
C HIS A 1013 -84.69 -53.80 55.68
N THR A 1014 -83.70 -53.60 54.81
CA THR A 1014 -82.84 -52.41 54.86
C THR A 1014 -83.01 -51.48 53.67
N VAL A 1015 -83.55 -51.92 52.52
CA VAL A 1015 -83.55 -51.10 51.29
C VAL A 1015 -84.67 -51.49 50.31
N ASN A 1016 -85.36 -50.50 49.71
CA ASN A 1016 -86.19 -50.72 48.51
C ASN A 1016 -85.28 -50.83 47.28
N LEU A 1017 -85.20 -52.02 46.66
CA LEU A 1017 -84.37 -52.32 45.48
C LEU A 1017 -85.18 -52.48 44.19
N ASP A 1018 -86.44 -52.01 44.16
CA ASP A 1018 -87.35 -52.28 43.05
C ASP A 1018 -86.84 -51.73 41.70
N ALA A 1019 -86.15 -50.59 41.70
CA ALA A 1019 -85.65 -49.99 40.47
C ALA A 1019 -84.45 -50.77 39.92
N LEU A 1020 -83.51 -51.17 40.79
CA LEU A 1020 -82.36 -52.00 40.46
C LEU A 1020 -82.79 -53.40 39.99
N LEU A 1021 -83.70 -54.06 40.71
CA LEU A 1021 -84.18 -55.41 40.34
C LEU A 1021 -84.95 -55.40 39.01
N SER A 1022 -85.73 -54.35 38.76
CA SER A 1022 -86.42 -54.14 37.48
C SER A 1022 -85.44 -53.90 36.35
N ALA A 1023 -84.46 -53.01 36.55
CA ALA A 1023 -83.43 -52.68 35.58
C ALA A 1023 -82.56 -53.89 35.20
N LEU A 1024 -82.30 -54.80 36.15
CA LEU A 1024 -81.58 -56.05 35.92
C LEU A 1024 -82.46 -57.17 35.31
N GLY A 1025 -83.77 -56.95 35.14
CA GLY A 1025 -84.69 -57.93 34.56
C GLY A 1025 -85.03 -59.12 35.48
N LEU A 1026 -84.83 -58.97 36.80
CA LEU A 1026 -84.94 -60.06 37.78
C LEU A 1026 -86.36 -60.26 38.33
N GLU A 1027 -87.33 -59.51 37.82
CA GLU A 1027 -88.72 -59.53 38.23
C GLU A 1027 -89.40 -60.92 38.16
N LYS A 1028 -88.95 -61.79 37.25
CA LYS A 1028 -89.45 -63.17 37.10
C LYS A 1028 -88.94 -64.12 38.18
N ARG A 1029 -87.85 -63.76 38.88
CA ARG A 1029 -87.27 -64.56 39.97
C ARG A 1029 -87.98 -64.34 41.32
N ARG A 1030 -88.94 -63.41 41.41
CA ARG A 1030 -89.75 -63.17 42.62
C ARG A 1030 -90.71 -64.35 42.88
N LEU A 1031 -90.60 -65.00 44.04
CA LEU A 1031 -91.39 -66.19 44.38
C LEU A 1031 -92.91 -65.96 44.32
N SER A 1032 -93.40 -64.74 44.60
CA SER A 1032 -94.83 -64.41 44.48
C SER A 1032 -95.38 -64.51 43.05
N ARG A 1033 -94.51 -64.48 42.02
CA ARG A 1033 -94.88 -64.53 40.60
C ARG A 1033 -94.66 -65.90 39.96
N THR A 1034 -93.87 -66.78 40.58
CA THR A 1034 -93.50 -68.10 40.02
C THR A 1034 -94.51 -69.21 40.33
N SER A 1035 -95.43 -69.03 41.30
CA SER A 1035 -96.32 -70.09 41.83
C SER A 1035 -97.67 -70.29 41.12
N LEU A 1036 -97.89 -69.77 39.90
CA LEU A 1036 -99.21 -69.72 39.24
C LEU A 1036 -99.37 -70.63 37.99
N THR A 1037 -98.38 -71.44 37.60
CA THR A 1037 -98.30 -71.95 36.20
C THR A 1037 -98.53 -73.46 35.96
N ILE A 1038 -98.99 -74.29 36.91
CA ILE A 1038 -99.23 -75.73 36.66
C ILE A 1038 -100.57 -76.24 37.23
N SER A 1039 -101.62 -76.26 36.40
CA SER A 1039 -102.78 -77.18 36.56
C SER A 1039 -103.72 -77.14 35.32
N ARG A 1040 -103.73 -78.22 34.51
CA ARG A 1040 -104.84 -78.62 33.63
C ARG A 1040 -104.87 -80.15 33.49
N THR A 1041 -106.04 -80.76 33.73
CA THR A 1041 -106.44 -82.07 33.19
C THR A 1041 -107.85 -81.89 32.60
N ASP A 1042 -108.00 -82.19 31.30
CA ASP A 1042 -109.28 -82.25 30.57
C ASP A 1042 -110.13 -83.45 31.03
N PRO A 1043 -111.46 -83.45 30.77
CA PRO A 1043 -111.95 -84.17 29.59
C PRO A 1043 -113.06 -83.46 28.78
N LYS A 1044 -113.06 -83.80 27.48
CA LYS A 1044 -114.04 -83.67 26.38
C LYS A 1044 -115.52 -83.71 26.83
N GLU A 1045 -116.54 -83.13 26.18
CA GLU A 1045 -116.79 -82.84 24.76
C GLU A 1045 -118.09 -81.99 24.65
N THR A 1046 -118.32 -81.40 23.46
CA THR A 1046 -119.57 -80.81 22.90
C THR A 1046 -119.78 -79.28 22.94
N GLY A 1047 -119.98 -78.74 21.72
CA GLY A 1047 -121.09 -77.81 21.46
C GLY A 1047 -120.80 -76.32 21.25
N LYS A 1048 -120.35 -75.95 20.03
CA LYS A 1048 -120.67 -74.74 19.24
C LYS A 1048 -121.17 -73.43 19.94
N LYS A 1049 -120.42 -72.37 19.58
CA LYS A 1049 -120.83 -71.02 19.10
C LYS A 1049 -121.28 -69.91 20.07
N GLU A 1050 -120.61 -68.77 19.83
CA GLU A 1050 -121.11 -67.37 19.76
C GLU A 1050 -121.16 -66.47 21.02
N LYS A 1051 -120.42 -65.35 20.87
CA LYS A 1051 -120.76 -63.94 21.14
C LYS A 1051 -120.68 -63.34 22.56
N GLU A 1052 -119.94 -62.23 22.56
CA GLU A 1052 -120.25 -60.92 23.15
C GLU A 1052 -120.49 -60.76 24.66
N SER A 1053 -119.49 -60.11 25.26
CA SER A 1053 -119.62 -58.82 25.96
C SER A 1053 -120.10 -58.75 27.42
N LYS A 1054 -119.36 -57.90 28.14
CA LYS A 1054 -119.78 -56.95 29.18
C LYS A 1054 -120.11 -57.46 30.60
N LYS A 1055 -119.20 -57.02 31.48
CA LYS A 1055 -119.42 -56.08 32.60
C LYS A 1055 -119.77 -56.59 34.00
N ASP A 1056 -118.98 -56.00 34.90
CA ASP A 1056 -119.34 -55.36 36.17
C ASP A 1056 -119.68 -56.23 37.40
N LYS A 1057 -118.71 -56.21 38.32
CA LYS A 1057 -118.76 -55.75 39.72
C LYS A 1057 -119.55 -56.52 40.79
N GLU A 1058 -118.80 -56.61 41.90
CA GLU A 1058 -119.19 -56.56 43.33
C GLU A 1058 -119.71 -57.82 44.02
N GLY A 1059 -119.17 -58.06 45.23
CA GLY A 1059 -119.95 -58.68 46.31
C GLY A 1059 -119.28 -59.76 47.17
N ASN A 1060 -118.47 -59.33 48.13
CA ASN A 1060 -118.53 -59.68 49.56
C ASN A 1060 -118.45 -61.16 50.07
N LYS A 1061 -117.46 -61.37 50.97
CA LYS A 1061 -117.45 -62.19 52.22
C LYS A 1061 -118.18 -63.55 52.27
N LYS A 1062 -117.38 -64.60 52.44
CA LYS A 1062 -117.52 -65.84 53.26
C LYS A 1062 -116.39 -66.79 52.81
N ASP A 1063 -115.72 -67.63 53.59
CA ASP A 1063 -115.90 -68.15 54.94
C ASP A 1063 -114.54 -68.65 55.45
N SER A 1064 -114.26 -68.40 56.72
CA SER A 1064 -113.04 -68.75 57.46
C SER A 1064 -112.94 -70.24 57.82
N LYS A 1065 -113.10 -71.16 56.84
CA LYS A 1065 -113.06 -72.62 57.09
C LYS A 1065 -112.27 -73.46 56.06
N GLU A 1066 -111.54 -72.86 55.13
CA GLU A 1066 -110.72 -73.60 54.14
C GLU A 1066 -109.22 -73.72 54.47
N SER A 1067 -108.71 -72.98 55.47
CA SER A 1067 -107.28 -72.92 55.80
C SER A 1067 -106.70 -74.23 56.36
N THR A 1068 -107.52 -75.10 56.97
CA THR A 1068 -107.04 -76.36 57.57
C THR A 1068 -106.97 -77.53 56.58
N LYS A 1069 -107.48 -77.37 55.35
CA LYS A 1069 -107.39 -78.38 54.27
C LYS A 1069 -106.19 -78.17 53.34
N TYR A 1070 -105.70 -76.93 53.21
CA TYR A 1070 -104.57 -76.59 52.32
C TYR A 1070 -103.19 -77.05 52.84
N THR A 1071 -103.01 -77.18 54.16
CA THR A 1071 -101.74 -77.62 54.78
C THR A 1071 -101.60 -79.14 54.90
N ALA A 1072 -102.70 -79.89 54.87
CA ALA A 1072 -102.68 -81.36 54.83
C ALA A 1072 -102.36 -81.89 53.43
N TRP A 1073 -102.81 -81.20 52.37
CA TRP A 1073 -102.61 -81.60 50.98
C TRP A 1073 -101.14 -81.55 50.51
N TRP A 1074 -100.34 -80.60 51.03
CA TRP A 1074 -98.93 -80.46 50.68
C TRP A 1074 -97.97 -81.35 51.49
N ARG A 1075 -98.40 -81.91 52.64
CA ARG A 1075 -97.58 -82.84 53.44
C ARG A 1075 -97.69 -84.30 52.97
N GLU A 1076 -98.80 -84.71 52.35
CA GLU A 1076 -99.00 -86.10 51.89
C GLU A 1076 -98.42 -86.40 50.50
N ARG A 1077 -97.93 -85.40 49.75
CA ARG A 1077 -97.38 -85.61 48.39
C ARG A 1077 -95.84 -85.55 48.32
N ALA A 1078 -95.17 -85.44 49.46
CA ALA A 1078 -93.72 -85.41 49.59
C ALA A 1078 -93.04 -86.80 49.72
N VAL A 1079 -93.78 -87.90 49.53
CA VAL A 1079 -93.23 -89.29 49.57
C VAL A 1079 -93.10 -89.92 48.16
N TYR A 1080 -93.32 -89.15 47.09
CA TYR A 1080 -93.15 -89.63 45.72
C TYR A 1080 -92.48 -88.55 44.87
N ILE A 1081 -91.17 -88.39 45.08
CA ILE A 1081 -90.10 -88.01 44.12
C ILE A 1081 -88.81 -88.09 44.96
N ASP A 1082 -88.38 -89.33 45.20
CA ASP A 1082 -86.97 -89.68 45.41
C ASP A 1082 -86.72 -90.94 44.56
N ARG A 1083 -86.69 -90.68 43.25
CA ARG A 1083 -86.08 -91.46 42.16
C ARG A 1083 -85.96 -90.58 40.93
#